data_AF-A0A8S3R1A0-F1
#
_entry.id   AF-A0A8S3R1A0-F1
#
_cell.length_a   1.000
_cell.length_b   1.000
_cell.length_c   1.000
_cell.angle_alpha   90.00
_cell.angle_beta   90.00
_cell.angle_gamma   90.00
#
_symmetry.space_group_name_H-M   'P 1'
#
loop_
_entity.id
_entity.type
_entity.pdbx_description
1 polymer ?
#
loop_
_entity_poly.entity_id
_entity_poly.type
_entity_poly.pdbx_seq_one_letter_code
_entity_poly.pdbx_strand_id
1 'polypeptide(L)'
;MSNADLRKKIFEKCILVKGFNTETNFNAIRQNFPESWRGTLATRTAGFKASDQEWIIQFYSTEVAQGYITFIGSLETSEGNLSISDCELPCDIPDEWLQGNKPYTETSIQSDEEGTKEEQEEEVKEEVEEDILEEKNDEPKKTTTNMLRVTKLPPTTTQDSLLYFFENTRKYGGGDVEDVEYDEDTASAIITFKEDEAVDIVLQKMPIMFNNKVIEVEAHNVNVEESMEITEEYDSNLSTSEPSPTCTIEVRGMTDRTTQDTIMYYFESKKGAYTDVETIEYIEDKDMYLVTFQDEQGYPLAFLYRSFIFGRSPNIQHIYFTICGISLCYFNYGTDVVHSMINIAVTYILLLVCPGSKFSILFGFIFNSEKLSEDQKESAISEVPSLLAICGQTYYFGTFLAGPQFNIKRYLQFVNGEFDDPLHKGPSRSVGPGLTRMSIGILYIAMYQIGGLLFNEEHMLSDDFMNHYFLTRCAYVLFYGRILFCQYIGCWLIAEGVCILNGLSYNGKDENGNILWDGIQNVKPYPLETATSFHGLISAFNINTNLWMAKYLFKRLRFMGSKLLSQSVTLFYLALWHGLKTGYYMNFFLEFFMVNTENQMTALSKKVPAIQKLSSMPSLQPFCLGCEEKTFITFSLSYALVSFGLLEWNKYFKVKFIIDTLL
;
A
#
# COMPACT_ATOMS: atom_id res chain seq x y z
N MET A 1 -2.34 42.59 -14.67
CA MET A 1 -1.17 42.26 -15.49
C MET A 1 -1.18 43.18 -16.71
N SER A 2 -0.17 44.03 -16.80
CA SER A 2 0.10 45.05 -17.82
C SER A 2 0.98 44.48 -18.97
N ASN A 3 1.46 45.32 -19.89
CA ASN A 3 2.48 44.92 -20.86
C ASN A 3 3.79 44.43 -20.20
N ALA A 4 4.10 44.88 -18.98
CA ALA A 4 5.25 44.37 -18.21
C ALA A 4 5.01 42.96 -17.62
N ASP A 5 3.77 42.46 -17.67
CA ASP A 5 3.37 41.19 -17.08
C ASP A 5 3.02 40.12 -18.13
N LEU A 6 2.54 40.50 -19.33
CA LEU A 6 2.29 39.51 -20.39
C LEU A 6 3.58 39.06 -21.10
N ARG A 7 4.64 39.88 -21.09
CA ARG A 7 6.01 39.45 -21.39
C ARG A 7 6.50 38.36 -20.42
N LYS A 8 6.01 38.39 -19.19
CA LYS A 8 6.50 37.68 -17.99
C LYS A 8 5.85 36.30 -17.77
N LYS A 9 5.59 35.57 -18.88
CA LYS A 9 5.02 34.20 -18.90
C LYS A 9 5.26 33.38 -20.18
N ILE A 10 5.75 33.99 -21.28
CA ILE A 10 5.78 33.34 -22.61
C ILE A 10 7.17 33.37 -23.27
N PHE A 11 8.05 34.32 -22.92
CA PHE A 11 9.43 34.39 -23.42
C PHE A 11 10.44 33.53 -22.66
N GLU A 12 10.01 32.85 -21.59
CA GLU A 12 10.83 32.62 -20.38
C GLU A 12 11.93 31.55 -20.49
N LYS A 13 12.32 31.14 -21.71
CA LYS A 13 13.39 30.17 -21.93
C LYS A 13 14.42 30.49 -23.01
N CYS A 14 14.28 31.44 -23.94
CA CYS A 14 15.29 31.61 -25.02
C CYS A 14 15.68 33.08 -25.32
N ILE A 15 16.97 33.31 -25.63
CA ILE A 15 17.51 34.58 -26.16
C ILE A 15 18.36 34.36 -27.42
N LEU A 16 18.50 35.38 -28.26
CA LEU A 16 19.35 35.39 -29.45
C LEU A 16 20.52 36.38 -29.27
N VAL A 17 21.74 35.91 -29.48
CA VAL A 17 22.99 36.68 -29.30
C VAL A 17 23.81 36.67 -30.58
N LYS A 18 24.29 37.83 -31.02
CA LYS A 18 25.04 37.99 -32.28
C LYS A 18 26.32 38.79 -32.08
N GLY A 19 27.37 38.44 -32.83
CA GLY A 19 28.65 39.15 -32.84
C GLY A 19 29.87 38.30 -32.48
N PHE A 20 29.69 37.01 -32.19
CA PHE A 20 30.80 36.08 -31.93
C PHE A 20 31.65 35.83 -33.19
N ASN A 21 32.89 35.40 -32.99
CA ASN A 21 33.76 34.97 -34.08
C ASN A 21 33.30 33.60 -34.62
N THR A 22 33.65 33.26 -35.86
CA THR A 22 33.17 32.04 -36.53
C THR A 22 33.66 30.75 -35.85
N GLU A 23 34.79 30.84 -35.14
CA GLU A 23 35.42 29.74 -34.41
C GLU A 23 35.01 29.67 -32.92
N THR A 24 34.24 30.64 -32.40
CA THR A 24 33.84 30.67 -30.97
C THR A 24 32.88 29.51 -30.66
N ASN A 25 33.22 28.69 -29.66
CA ASN A 25 32.43 27.56 -29.18
C ASN A 25 31.54 27.93 -27.97
N PHE A 26 30.62 27.05 -27.58
CA PHE A 26 29.65 27.31 -26.49
C PHE A 26 30.30 27.60 -25.13
N ASN A 27 31.44 26.97 -24.81
CA ASN A 27 32.15 27.23 -23.55
C ASN A 27 32.79 28.64 -23.55
N ALA A 28 33.37 29.06 -24.68
CA ALA A 28 33.88 30.44 -24.85
C ALA A 28 32.76 31.50 -24.82
N ILE A 29 31.58 31.17 -25.35
CA ILE A 29 30.37 32.01 -25.24
C ILE A 29 29.97 32.19 -23.78
N ARG A 30 29.96 31.11 -22.99
CA ARG A 30 29.67 31.19 -21.55
C ARG A 30 30.69 32.03 -20.79
N GLN A 31 31.96 32.05 -21.20
CA GLN A 31 32.99 32.93 -20.61
C GLN A 31 32.82 34.41 -20.97
N ASN A 32 32.25 34.73 -22.15
CA ASN A 32 32.00 36.10 -22.58
C ASN A 32 30.92 36.85 -21.75
N PHE A 33 30.08 36.14 -20.99
CA PHE A 33 29.11 36.77 -20.08
C PHE A 33 29.72 37.19 -18.74
N PRO A 34 29.12 38.17 -18.02
CA PRO A 34 29.56 38.58 -16.69
C PRO A 34 29.58 37.42 -15.69
N GLU A 35 30.47 37.48 -14.71
CA GLU A 35 30.73 36.37 -13.77
C GLU A 35 29.49 35.90 -13.01
N SER A 36 28.61 36.84 -12.63
CA SER A 36 27.31 36.58 -12.00
C SER A 36 26.29 35.83 -12.88
N TRP A 37 26.61 35.61 -14.16
CA TRP A 37 25.85 34.77 -15.09
C TRP A 37 26.51 33.39 -15.26
N ARG A 38 27.86 33.32 -15.24
CA ARG A 38 28.67 32.13 -15.56
C ARG A 38 28.36 30.90 -14.70
N GLY A 39 28.06 31.12 -13.41
CA GLY A 39 27.70 30.05 -12.46
C GLY A 39 26.37 29.40 -12.80
N THR A 40 25.32 30.19 -13.05
CA THR A 40 23.96 29.69 -13.27
C THR A 40 23.74 29.15 -14.69
N LEU A 41 24.47 29.65 -15.69
CA LEU A 41 24.48 29.05 -17.03
C LEU A 41 25.05 27.61 -17.05
N ALA A 42 25.92 27.26 -16.08
CA ALA A 42 26.73 26.04 -16.09
C ALA A 42 25.94 24.73 -16.21
N THR A 43 24.82 24.63 -15.51
CA THR A 43 24.06 23.39 -15.32
C THR A 43 22.62 23.49 -15.83
N ARG A 44 22.22 24.67 -16.31
CA ARG A 44 20.82 25.04 -16.61
C ARG A 44 20.68 25.92 -17.85
N THR A 45 21.63 25.84 -18.79
CA THR A 45 21.45 26.31 -20.17
C THR A 45 21.97 25.32 -21.21
N ALA A 46 21.41 25.41 -22.42
CA ALA A 46 21.89 24.73 -23.63
C ALA A 46 21.90 25.74 -24.78
N GLY A 47 22.91 25.70 -25.66
CA GLY A 47 23.08 26.70 -26.72
C GLY A 47 23.37 26.09 -28.10
N PHE A 48 22.88 26.77 -29.14
CA PHE A 48 22.98 26.32 -30.53
C PHE A 48 23.48 27.44 -31.44
N LYS A 49 24.43 27.12 -32.34
CA LYS A 49 24.95 28.03 -33.37
C LYS A 49 23.93 28.14 -34.51
N ALA A 50 23.12 29.20 -34.49
CA ALA A 50 22.07 29.42 -35.48
C ALA A 50 22.63 29.86 -36.85
N SER A 51 23.71 30.65 -36.85
CA SER A 51 24.50 30.97 -38.04
C SER A 51 25.94 31.32 -37.64
N ASP A 52 26.80 31.66 -38.60
CA ASP A 52 28.23 31.73 -38.34
C ASP A 52 28.68 32.75 -37.28
N GLN A 53 27.84 33.75 -36.97
CA GLN A 53 28.07 34.72 -35.87
C GLN A 53 26.86 34.87 -34.92
N GLU A 54 25.89 33.95 -34.98
CA GLU A 54 24.62 34.04 -34.23
C GLU A 54 24.35 32.77 -33.43
N TRP A 55 23.96 32.93 -32.16
CA TRP A 55 23.71 31.84 -31.22
C TRP A 55 22.40 32.03 -30.47
N ILE A 56 21.64 30.94 -30.34
CA ILE A 56 20.44 30.86 -29.49
C ILE A 56 20.82 30.18 -28.18
N ILE A 57 20.44 30.76 -27.05
CA ILE A 57 20.72 30.23 -25.71
C ILE A 57 19.39 29.96 -25.00
N GLN A 58 19.19 28.72 -24.55
CA GLN A 58 18.01 28.28 -23.82
C GLN A 58 18.30 28.14 -22.31
N PHE A 59 17.37 28.61 -21.46
CA PHE A 59 17.38 28.52 -19.99
C PHE A 59 16.34 27.52 -19.48
N TYR A 60 16.66 26.79 -18.41
CA TYR A 60 15.79 25.70 -17.92
C TYR A 60 14.73 26.14 -16.89
N SER A 61 14.85 27.31 -16.25
CA SER A 61 13.85 27.86 -15.30
C SER A 61 13.47 29.32 -15.60
N THR A 62 12.18 29.63 -15.45
CA THR A 62 11.59 30.97 -15.49
C THR A 62 12.28 31.95 -14.53
N GLU A 63 12.61 31.51 -13.31
CA GLU A 63 13.17 32.40 -12.27
C GLU A 63 14.60 32.82 -12.62
N VAL A 64 15.36 31.92 -13.24
CA VAL A 64 16.69 32.20 -13.82
C VAL A 64 16.53 33.21 -14.95
N ALA A 65 15.61 32.98 -15.89
CA ALA A 65 15.37 33.90 -17.01
C ALA A 65 14.96 35.31 -16.54
N GLN A 66 14.04 35.42 -15.58
CA GLN A 66 13.59 36.71 -15.05
C GLN A 66 14.71 37.51 -14.33
N GLY A 67 15.77 36.85 -13.85
CA GLY A 67 16.95 37.51 -13.27
C GLY A 67 17.92 38.13 -14.29
N TYR A 68 17.94 37.65 -15.53
CA TYR A 68 18.92 38.06 -16.56
C TYR A 68 18.32 38.85 -17.74
N ILE A 69 16.99 38.87 -17.90
CA ILE A 69 16.27 39.59 -18.98
C ILE A 69 16.45 41.13 -18.95
N THR A 70 17.01 41.71 -17.88
CA THR A 70 17.31 43.15 -17.79
C THR A 70 18.39 43.67 -18.76
N PHE A 71 19.04 42.82 -19.57
CA PHE A 71 20.16 43.20 -20.44
C PHE A 71 19.93 42.95 -21.95
N ILE A 72 18.71 43.19 -22.45
CA ILE A 72 18.45 43.32 -23.90
C ILE A 72 19.15 44.60 -24.39
N GLY A 73 20.13 44.48 -25.29
CA GLY A 73 21.01 45.57 -25.67
C GLY A 73 22.36 45.09 -26.20
N SER A 74 23.40 45.92 -26.08
CA SER A 74 24.77 45.56 -26.44
C SER A 74 25.63 45.31 -25.19
N LEU A 75 26.32 44.16 -25.15
CA LEU A 75 27.31 43.81 -24.14
C LEU A 75 28.71 43.93 -24.73
N GLU A 76 29.57 44.72 -24.12
CA GLU A 76 30.99 44.82 -24.49
C GLU A 76 31.78 43.68 -23.83
N THR A 77 32.52 42.92 -24.64
CA THR A 77 33.41 41.84 -24.19
C THR A 77 34.81 42.01 -24.80
N SER A 78 35.76 41.18 -24.34
CA SER A 78 37.13 41.14 -24.88
C SER A 78 37.22 40.71 -26.35
N GLU A 79 36.16 40.13 -26.92
CA GLU A 79 36.12 39.72 -28.34
C GLU A 79 35.33 40.72 -29.22
N GLY A 80 34.57 41.65 -28.63
CA GLY A 80 33.81 42.69 -29.33
C GLY A 80 32.49 43.06 -28.65
N ASN A 81 31.67 43.85 -29.36
CA ASN A 81 30.33 44.23 -28.88
C ASN A 81 29.30 43.19 -29.32
N LEU A 82 28.88 42.32 -28.40
CA LEU A 82 27.80 41.38 -28.61
C LEU A 82 26.45 42.10 -28.57
N SER A 83 25.55 41.78 -29.49
CA SER A 83 24.16 42.24 -29.46
C SER A 83 23.25 41.12 -28.93
N ILE A 84 22.45 41.43 -27.92
CA ILE A 84 21.50 40.53 -27.25
C ILE A 84 20.09 41.02 -27.56
N SER A 85 19.29 40.15 -28.17
CA SER A 85 17.94 40.44 -28.67
C SER A 85 16.93 39.37 -28.27
N ASP A 86 15.66 39.76 -28.15
CA ASP A 86 14.53 38.83 -28.06
C ASP A 86 14.58 37.85 -29.25
N CYS A 87 14.33 36.56 -29.00
CA CYS A 87 14.31 35.56 -30.07
C CYS A 87 12.97 35.64 -30.83
N GLU A 88 12.94 36.29 -31.99
CA GLU A 88 11.71 36.48 -32.78
C GLU A 88 11.28 35.24 -33.60
N LEU A 89 12.04 34.14 -33.55
CA LEU A 89 11.70 32.90 -34.25
C LEU A 89 10.69 32.06 -33.45
N PRO A 90 9.58 31.60 -34.06
CA PRO A 90 8.75 30.55 -33.46
C PRO A 90 9.59 29.28 -33.30
N CYS A 91 9.34 28.53 -32.22
CA CYS A 91 10.27 27.54 -31.71
C CYS A 91 10.24 26.20 -32.47
N ASP A 92 10.76 26.17 -33.70
CA ASP A 92 11.16 24.93 -34.39
C ASP A 92 12.41 24.32 -33.73
N ILE A 93 12.24 23.83 -32.50
CA ILE A 93 13.23 23.03 -31.77
C ILE A 93 13.19 21.62 -32.38
N PRO A 94 14.31 21.04 -32.86
CA PRO A 94 14.31 19.69 -33.40
C PRO A 94 13.82 18.66 -32.37
N ASP A 95 12.95 17.73 -32.78
CA ASP A 95 12.36 16.69 -31.90
C ASP A 95 13.41 15.86 -31.15
N GLU A 96 14.62 15.74 -31.72
CA GLU A 96 15.79 15.08 -31.14
C GLU A 96 16.16 15.64 -29.74
N TRP A 97 15.89 16.93 -29.46
CA TRP A 97 16.12 17.54 -28.14
C TRP A 97 15.10 17.12 -27.07
N LEU A 98 13.93 16.61 -27.45
CA LEU A 98 12.90 16.15 -26.50
C LEU A 98 13.11 14.69 -26.05
N GLN A 99 14.02 13.95 -26.67
CA GLN A 99 14.17 12.49 -26.47
C GLN A 99 15.63 12.00 -26.35
N GLY A 100 16.53 12.72 -25.65
CA GLY A 100 17.90 12.18 -25.48
C GLY A 100 18.88 12.87 -24.50
N ASN A 101 19.04 12.27 -23.32
CA ASN A 101 20.30 12.02 -22.60
C ASN A 101 21.30 13.14 -22.22
N LYS A 102 21.60 13.16 -20.90
CA LYS A 102 22.91 13.34 -20.21
C LYS A 102 23.73 14.63 -20.42
N PRO A 103 24.28 15.24 -19.34
CA PRO A 103 25.21 16.36 -19.45
C PRO A 103 26.56 15.93 -20.04
N TYR A 104 27.21 16.86 -20.74
CA TYR A 104 28.50 16.70 -21.40
C TYR A 104 29.63 16.61 -20.36
N THR A 105 30.47 15.57 -20.42
CA THR A 105 31.66 15.44 -19.54
C THR A 105 32.89 16.05 -20.21
N GLU A 106 33.57 16.97 -19.52
CA GLU A 106 34.78 17.64 -20.02
C GLU A 106 36.05 16.78 -19.90
N THR A 107 37.03 17.03 -20.76
CA THR A 107 38.34 16.37 -20.73
C THR A 107 39.50 17.37 -20.86
N SER A 108 40.22 17.61 -19.76
CA SER A 108 41.63 18.08 -19.67
C SER A 108 42.02 19.52 -20.07
N ILE A 109 43.22 19.93 -19.58
CA ILE A 109 43.99 21.19 -19.79
C ILE A 109 43.58 22.31 -18.81
N GLN A 110 44.28 22.49 -17.67
CA GLN A 110 45.53 23.26 -17.43
C GLN A 110 45.36 24.78 -17.63
N SER A 111 45.35 25.60 -16.56
CA SER A 111 46.51 26.23 -15.85
C SER A 111 46.89 27.61 -16.47
N ASP A 112 47.39 28.65 -15.81
CA ASP A 112 47.97 28.87 -14.45
C ASP A 112 47.66 30.29 -13.88
N GLU A 113 47.85 30.46 -12.56
CA GLU A 113 48.41 31.60 -11.78
C GLU A 113 47.98 33.10 -11.88
N GLU A 114 48.03 33.77 -10.71
CA GLU A 114 48.23 35.20 -10.36
C GLU A 114 47.33 36.34 -10.95
N GLY A 115 46.90 37.37 -10.19
CA GLY A 115 46.96 37.59 -8.74
C GLY A 115 46.87 39.08 -8.31
N THR A 116 46.29 39.35 -7.11
CA THR A 116 46.43 40.60 -6.29
C THR A 116 45.88 41.95 -6.87
N LYS A 117 45.56 43.02 -6.12
CA LYS A 117 45.68 43.42 -4.68
C LYS A 117 44.78 44.66 -4.38
N GLU A 118 44.38 44.88 -3.11
CA GLU A 118 44.18 46.19 -2.41
C GLU A 118 43.13 47.19 -2.99
N GLU A 119 42.59 48.26 -2.35
CA GLU A 119 42.42 48.84 -0.98
C GLU A 119 41.33 49.96 -1.13
N GLN A 120 40.62 50.59 -0.17
CA GLN A 120 40.43 50.64 1.31
C GLN A 120 38.90 50.91 1.53
N GLU A 121 38.19 50.47 2.57
CA GLU A 121 38.17 50.88 4.00
C GLU A 121 37.76 52.34 4.31
N GLU A 122 36.64 52.49 5.05
CA GLU A 122 36.36 53.43 6.17
C GLU A 122 35.07 52.88 6.83
N GLU A 123 35.19 52.08 7.89
CA GLU A 123 35.18 52.46 9.32
C GLU A 123 33.89 53.19 9.82
N VAL A 124 33.32 52.95 11.02
CA VAL A 124 33.06 51.78 11.92
C VAL A 124 32.52 52.36 13.26
N LYS A 125 32.22 51.51 14.26
CA LYS A 125 31.77 51.80 15.65
C LYS A 125 30.28 52.11 15.82
N GLU A 126 29.59 51.57 16.82
CA GLU A 126 29.99 50.73 17.98
C GLU A 126 29.56 49.26 17.72
N GLU A 127 30.34 48.17 17.83
CA GLU A 127 31.66 47.88 18.46
C GLU A 127 31.64 47.71 19.99
N VAL A 128 31.21 46.50 20.43
CA VAL A 128 31.65 45.68 21.59
C VAL A 128 31.16 44.24 21.27
N GLU A 129 31.91 43.31 20.65
CA GLU A 129 33.15 42.62 21.10
C GLU A 129 32.94 41.84 22.42
N GLU A 130 33.40 40.60 22.65
CA GLU A 130 34.19 39.60 21.90
C GLU A 130 34.04 38.26 22.71
N ASP A 131 34.38 37.03 22.30
CA ASP A 131 35.04 36.43 21.13
C ASP A 131 34.74 34.89 21.12
N ILE A 132 35.42 34.14 20.24
CA ILE A 132 35.80 32.71 20.27
C ILE A 132 35.04 31.78 19.30
N LEU A 133 35.76 31.55 18.18
CA LEU A 133 35.75 30.43 17.22
C LEU A 133 34.87 30.51 15.95
N GLU A 134 35.60 30.62 14.84
CA GLU A 134 35.16 30.35 13.46
C GLU A 134 34.92 28.85 13.23
N GLU A 135 33.95 28.49 12.40
CA GLU A 135 34.11 27.36 11.47
C GLU A 135 33.28 27.58 10.19
N LYS A 136 33.55 26.78 9.14
CA LYS A 136 33.22 27.11 7.75
C LYS A 136 31.73 26.92 7.42
N ASN A 137 31.18 27.84 6.62
CA ASN A 137 29.94 27.61 5.89
C ASN A 137 30.23 26.84 4.58
N ASP A 138 29.99 25.53 4.57
CA ASP A 138 29.83 24.76 3.33
C ASP A 138 28.46 25.05 2.70
N GLU A 139 28.36 25.09 1.37
CA GLU A 139 27.06 24.96 0.70
C GLU A 139 26.50 23.54 0.92
N PRO A 140 25.18 23.37 1.12
CA PRO A 140 24.60 22.05 1.36
C PRO A 140 24.69 21.16 0.11
N LYS A 141 25.67 20.25 0.11
CA LYS A 141 25.78 19.17 -0.87
C LYS A 141 24.46 18.40 -0.93
N LYS A 142 23.85 18.30 -2.12
CA LYS A 142 22.70 17.40 -2.32
C LYS A 142 23.11 15.98 -1.92
N THR A 143 22.38 15.37 -1.01
CA THR A 143 22.69 14.02 -0.54
C THR A 143 22.15 12.99 -1.51
N THR A 144 23.01 12.11 -2.03
CA THR A 144 22.68 11.11 -3.06
C THR A 144 22.19 9.80 -2.44
N THR A 145 21.49 9.87 -1.32
CA THR A 145 21.01 8.72 -0.55
C THR A 145 19.60 8.99 -0.06
N ASN A 146 18.78 7.95 -0.06
CA ASN A 146 17.45 7.95 0.53
C ASN A 146 17.45 7.52 2.01
N MET A 147 18.61 7.17 2.57
CA MET A 147 18.76 6.72 3.97
C MET A 147 19.22 7.87 4.87
N LEU A 148 18.47 8.10 5.95
CA LEU A 148 18.76 9.08 7.00
C LEU A 148 19.08 8.37 8.31
N ARG A 149 20.27 8.60 8.87
CA ARG A 149 20.61 8.13 10.22
C ARG A 149 20.19 9.18 11.25
N VAL A 150 19.50 8.74 12.29
CA VAL A 150 18.95 9.55 13.37
C VAL A 150 19.58 9.10 14.68
N THR A 151 20.10 10.02 15.49
CA THR A 151 20.79 9.69 16.76
C THR A 151 20.27 10.51 17.93
N LYS A 152 20.77 10.20 19.14
CA LYS A 152 20.36 10.80 20.43
C LYS A 152 18.85 10.64 20.71
N LEU A 153 18.24 9.55 20.26
CA LEU A 153 16.81 9.29 20.47
C LEU A 153 16.46 9.18 21.98
N PRO A 154 15.23 9.54 22.40
CA PRO A 154 14.75 9.27 23.76
C PRO A 154 14.59 7.75 24.05
N PRO A 155 14.80 7.28 25.30
CA PRO A 155 14.53 5.88 25.71
C PRO A 155 13.02 5.55 25.85
N THR A 156 12.17 6.27 25.13
CA THR A 156 10.73 6.03 24.95
C THR A 156 10.36 5.96 23.47
N THR A 157 11.36 5.93 22.58
CA THR A 157 11.19 5.84 21.14
C THR A 157 10.81 4.41 20.75
N THR A 158 9.99 4.30 19.71
CA THR A 158 9.67 3.05 19.02
C THR A 158 9.80 3.28 17.51
N GLN A 159 10.08 2.22 16.75
CA GLN A 159 10.09 2.21 15.28
C GLN A 159 8.81 2.88 14.72
N ASP A 160 7.65 2.47 15.24
CA ASP A 160 6.31 3.03 14.99
C ASP A 160 6.21 4.56 15.18
N SER A 161 6.91 5.10 16.19
CA SER A 161 6.90 6.54 16.50
C SER A 161 7.86 7.35 15.63
N LEU A 162 8.95 6.73 15.14
CA LEU A 162 9.85 7.31 14.16
C LEU A 162 9.16 7.35 12.79
N LEU A 163 8.60 6.22 12.34
CA LEU A 163 7.83 6.09 11.11
C LEU A 163 6.76 7.19 11.02
N TYR A 164 5.89 7.31 12.03
CA TYR A 164 4.83 8.32 12.07
C TYR A 164 5.34 9.78 12.15
N PHE A 165 6.55 9.99 12.69
CA PHE A 165 7.15 11.33 12.79
C PHE A 165 7.81 11.77 11.47
N PHE A 166 8.51 10.87 10.79
CA PHE A 166 9.20 11.15 9.54
C PHE A 166 8.28 11.06 8.31
N GLU A 167 7.17 10.33 8.36
CA GLU A 167 6.04 10.51 7.41
C GLU A 167 5.42 11.93 7.45
N ASN A 168 5.77 12.79 8.43
CA ASN A 168 5.12 14.08 8.63
C ASN A 168 5.76 15.22 7.80
N THR A 169 5.49 15.19 6.50
CA THR A 169 5.82 16.22 5.49
C THR A 169 5.54 17.66 5.98
N ARG A 170 4.43 17.88 6.70
CA ARG A 170 3.98 19.22 7.10
C ARG A 170 4.78 19.84 8.25
N LYS A 171 5.26 19.06 9.22
CA LYS A 171 5.87 19.61 10.45
C LYS A 171 7.39 19.55 10.48
N TYR A 172 7.99 18.49 9.95
CA TYR A 172 9.45 18.30 9.96
C TYR A 172 10.05 17.97 8.59
N GLY A 173 9.22 17.76 7.56
CA GLY A 173 9.66 17.71 6.17
C GLY A 173 10.14 16.37 5.62
N GLY A 174 10.04 15.28 6.39
CA GLY A 174 10.29 13.95 5.85
C GLY A 174 9.24 13.51 4.82
N GLY A 175 9.56 12.48 4.05
CA GLY A 175 8.71 11.90 3.01
C GLY A 175 8.03 10.60 3.42
N ASP A 176 7.43 9.90 2.44
CA ASP A 176 6.93 8.54 2.65
C ASP A 176 8.12 7.60 2.91
N VAL A 177 8.08 6.92 4.05
CA VAL A 177 9.13 6.02 4.55
C VAL A 177 8.91 4.62 4.01
N GLU A 178 10.00 3.95 3.65
CA GLU A 178 10.05 2.55 3.20
C GLU A 178 10.32 1.61 4.38
N ASP A 179 11.35 1.89 5.18
CA ASP A 179 11.67 1.15 6.40
C ASP A 179 12.35 2.02 7.48
N VAL A 180 12.36 1.53 8.72
CA VAL A 180 13.03 2.11 9.87
C VAL A 180 13.75 1.00 10.65
N GLU A 181 15.06 0.90 10.50
CA GLU A 181 15.89 0.07 11.38
C GLU A 181 16.15 0.85 12.68
N TYR A 182 15.69 0.37 13.84
CA TYR A 182 15.91 1.04 15.13
C TYR A 182 16.81 0.21 16.06
N ASP A 183 17.98 0.75 16.38
CA ASP A 183 18.94 0.21 17.34
C ASP A 183 18.72 0.85 18.73
N GLU A 184 18.26 0.02 19.67
CA GLU A 184 18.00 0.40 21.05
C GLU A 184 19.26 0.49 21.91
N ASP A 185 20.35 -0.18 21.55
CA ASP A 185 21.63 -0.18 22.28
C ASP A 185 22.46 1.08 21.98
N THR A 186 22.48 1.55 20.72
CA THR A 186 23.10 2.85 20.37
C THR A 186 22.15 4.05 20.46
N ALA A 187 20.85 3.81 20.70
CA ALA A 187 19.78 4.81 20.63
C ALA A 187 19.80 5.62 19.32
N SER A 188 20.02 4.90 18.21
CA SER A 188 20.03 5.45 16.84
C SER A 188 19.13 4.63 15.91
N ALA A 189 18.70 5.23 14.80
CA ALA A 189 17.90 4.58 13.78
C ALA A 189 18.41 4.92 12.38
N ILE A 190 18.21 4.03 11.42
CA ILE A 190 18.32 4.32 9.99
C ILE A 190 16.89 4.36 9.44
N ILE A 191 16.56 5.41 8.69
CA ILE A 191 15.25 5.63 8.09
C ILE A 191 15.43 5.69 6.59
N THR A 192 14.90 4.70 5.89
CA THR A 192 14.95 4.61 4.43
C THR A 192 13.69 5.27 3.87
N PHE A 193 13.84 6.38 3.16
CA PHE A 193 12.75 7.02 2.44
C PHE A 193 12.60 6.45 1.02
N LYS A 194 11.44 6.64 0.39
CA LYS A 194 11.21 6.22 -1.01
C LYS A 194 11.79 7.16 -2.06
N GLU A 195 12.13 8.38 -1.65
CA GLU A 195 12.59 9.48 -2.52
C GLU A 195 13.85 10.08 -1.88
N ASP A 196 14.91 10.34 -2.66
CA ASP A 196 16.16 10.93 -2.14
C ASP A 196 15.97 12.36 -1.60
N GLU A 197 15.10 13.15 -2.26
CA GLU A 197 14.69 14.50 -1.83
C GLU A 197 14.23 14.57 -0.36
N ALA A 198 13.68 13.48 0.20
CA ALA A 198 13.21 13.45 1.57
C ALA A 198 14.34 13.64 2.60
N VAL A 199 15.55 13.16 2.31
CA VAL A 199 16.72 13.31 3.19
C VAL A 199 17.16 14.77 3.21
N ASP A 200 17.31 15.40 2.03
CA ASP A 200 17.68 16.81 1.91
C ASP A 200 16.68 17.74 2.63
N ILE A 201 15.37 17.52 2.47
CA ILE A 201 14.33 18.36 3.08
C ILE A 201 14.30 18.24 4.61
N VAL A 202 14.68 17.07 5.16
CA VAL A 202 14.81 16.85 6.61
C VAL A 202 16.06 17.56 7.15
N LEU A 203 17.20 17.43 6.48
CA LEU A 203 18.45 18.08 6.88
C LEU A 203 18.33 19.62 6.85
N GLN A 204 17.58 20.18 5.90
CA GLN A 204 17.26 21.61 5.82
C GLN A 204 16.36 22.14 6.96
N LYS A 205 15.85 21.27 7.85
CA LYS A 205 14.92 21.63 8.94
C LYS A 205 15.45 21.35 10.35
N MET A 206 16.77 21.26 10.49
CA MET A 206 17.43 21.20 11.80
C MET A 206 17.31 22.54 12.56
N PRO A 207 17.26 22.53 13.91
CA PRO A 207 17.27 21.37 14.80
C PRO A 207 15.89 20.70 14.92
N ILE A 208 15.84 19.37 14.83
CA ILE A 208 14.60 18.61 14.85
C ILE A 208 14.23 18.23 16.29
N MET A 209 12.98 18.51 16.67
CA MET A 209 12.44 18.29 18.03
C MET A 209 11.47 17.10 18.07
N PHE A 210 11.94 15.98 18.63
CA PHE A 210 11.20 14.74 18.83
C PHE A 210 10.93 14.50 20.32
N ASN A 211 9.67 14.38 20.73
CA ASN A 211 9.25 14.20 22.13
C ASN A 211 9.94 15.17 23.12
N ASN A 212 9.99 16.46 22.75
CA ASN A 212 10.66 17.56 23.48
C ASN A 212 12.18 17.42 23.67
N LYS A 213 12.84 16.52 22.95
CA LYS A 213 14.31 16.42 22.87
C LYS A 213 14.78 16.82 21.47
N VAL A 214 15.92 17.52 21.38
CA VAL A 214 16.62 17.68 20.09
C VAL A 214 17.21 16.33 19.71
N ILE A 215 16.94 15.89 18.48
CA ILE A 215 17.56 14.71 17.87
C ILE A 215 18.53 15.16 16.77
N GLU A 216 19.60 14.39 16.58
CA GLU A 216 20.57 14.61 15.52
C GLU A 216 20.22 13.73 14.31
N VAL A 217 20.47 14.26 13.12
CA VAL A 217 20.12 13.64 11.83
C VAL A 217 21.26 13.85 10.84
N GLU A 218 21.62 12.80 10.11
CA GLU A 218 22.71 12.81 9.11
C GLU A 218 22.34 11.89 7.94
N ALA A 219 22.88 12.15 6.75
CA ALA A 219 22.69 11.26 5.59
C ALA A 219 23.55 9.99 5.74
N HIS A 220 22.95 8.83 5.46
CA HIS A 220 23.62 7.52 5.59
C HIS A 220 23.98 6.96 4.21
N ASN A 221 25.27 6.69 3.98
CA ASN A 221 25.78 6.11 2.74
C ASN A 221 26.30 4.70 3.03
N VAL A 222 25.76 3.70 2.33
CA VAL A 222 26.20 2.31 2.40
C VAL A 222 27.29 2.09 1.34
N ASN A 223 28.45 1.57 1.74
CA ASN A 223 29.50 1.15 0.80
C ASN A 223 29.12 -0.20 0.18
N VAL A 224 29.17 -0.29 -1.15
CA VAL A 224 28.73 -1.47 -1.91
C VAL A 224 29.92 -2.39 -2.21
N GLU A 225 30.20 -3.33 -1.31
CA GLU A 225 30.95 -4.56 -1.59
C GLU A 225 30.24 -5.74 -0.89
N GLU A 226 30.20 -6.91 -1.56
CA GLU A 226 29.44 -8.12 -1.19
C GLU A 226 27.88 -7.95 -1.14
N SER A 227 27.06 -8.70 -1.88
CA SER A 227 27.34 -9.65 -2.98
C SER A 227 26.09 -9.85 -3.86
N MET A 228 26.30 -10.05 -5.17
CA MET A 228 25.31 -10.61 -6.09
C MET A 228 26.03 -11.60 -7.01
N GLU A 229 25.63 -12.87 -6.99
CA GLU A 229 25.94 -13.81 -8.07
C GLU A 229 24.64 -14.35 -8.67
N ILE A 230 24.56 -14.34 -9.99
CA ILE A 230 23.39 -14.75 -10.78
C ILE A 230 23.78 -16.03 -11.52
N THR A 231 22.91 -17.04 -11.49
CA THR A 231 22.89 -18.11 -12.50
C THR A 231 21.51 -18.26 -13.10
N GLU A 232 21.27 -17.58 -14.22
CA GLU A 232 20.22 -17.96 -15.16
C GLU A 232 20.61 -19.29 -15.83
N GLU A 233 19.66 -20.23 -15.95
CA GLU A 233 19.78 -21.31 -16.93
C GLU A 233 18.45 -21.44 -17.67
N TYR A 234 18.52 -21.36 -19.00
CA TYR A 234 17.38 -21.23 -19.89
C TYR A 234 17.28 -22.50 -20.73
N ASP A 235 16.20 -23.27 -20.58
CA ASP A 235 15.89 -24.37 -21.50
C ASP A 235 14.50 -24.21 -22.11
N SER A 236 14.37 -24.71 -23.33
CA SER A 236 13.22 -24.54 -24.20
C SER A 236 12.87 -25.88 -24.83
N ASN A 237 11.59 -26.25 -24.86
CA ASN A 237 10.95 -26.76 -26.09
C ASN A 237 9.43 -27.01 -25.97
N LEU A 238 8.72 -26.47 -26.95
CA LEU A 238 7.64 -27.12 -27.73
C LEU A 238 6.31 -27.55 -27.06
N SER A 239 5.35 -26.62 -27.13
CA SER A 239 3.90 -26.76 -27.41
C SER A 239 3.19 -28.14 -27.50
N THR A 240 1.91 -28.17 -27.08
CA THR A 240 0.78 -28.44 -28.00
C THR A 240 -0.61 -28.02 -27.47
N SER A 241 -1.44 -27.51 -28.40
CA SER A 241 -2.92 -27.37 -28.44
C SER A 241 -3.85 -27.53 -27.22
N GLU A 242 -4.74 -26.53 -27.08
CA GLU A 242 -6.13 -26.57 -26.57
C GLU A 242 -6.97 -27.78 -27.08
N PRO A 243 -8.12 -28.17 -26.43
CA PRO A 243 -9.11 -27.27 -25.81
C PRO A 243 -9.72 -27.68 -24.45
N SER A 244 -10.62 -26.82 -23.94
CA SER A 244 -11.58 -27.05 -22.84
C SER A 244 -13.00 -27.26 -23.43
N PRO A 245 -14.04 -27.80 -22.72
CA PRO A 245 -14.63 -27.17 -21.52
C PRO A 245 -15.32 -28.16 -20.52
N THR A 246 -16.32 -27.66 -19.76
CA THR A 246 -17.36 -28.34 -18.94
C THR A 246 -16.95 -29.05 -17.63
N CYS A 247 -17.81 -28.92 -16.59
CA CYS A 247 -17.73 -29.67 -15.32
C CYS A 247 -18.22 -31.13 -15.45
N THR A 248 -18.06 -31.70 -16.64
CA THR A 248 -18.24 -33.11 -16.94
C THR A 248 -17.13 -33.45 -17.93
N ILE A 249 -16.11 -34.18 -17.50
CA ILE A 249 -14.91 -34.43 -18.32
C ILE A 249 -15.07 -35.71 -19.16
N GLU A 250 -14.59 -35.65 -20.40
CA GLU A 250 -14.57 -36.77 -21.34
C GLU A 250 -13.30 -37.62 -21.14
N VAL A 251 -13.48 -38.91 -20.87
CA VAL A 251 -12.40 -39.83 -20.46
C VAL A 251 -12.34 -41.01 -21.44
N ARG A 252 -11.23 -41.15 -22.15
CA ARG A 252 -10.99 -42.14 -23.23
C ARG A 252 -9.60 -42.76 -23.18
N GLY A 253 -9.41 -43.86 -23.93
CA GLY A 253 -8.13 -44.56 -24.03
C GLY A 253 -7.90 -45.55 -22.88
N MET A 254 -8.98 -45.98 -22.25
CA MET A 254 -8.98 -47.01 -21.21
C MET A 254 -8.55 -48.36 -21.80
N THR A 255 -8.08 -49.26 -20.93
CA THR A 255 -7.96 -50.68 -21.29
C THR A 255 -9.24 -51.43 -20.94
N ASP A 256 -9.49 -52.58 -21.56
CA ASP A 256 -10.62 -53.50 -21.33
C ASP A 256 -10.82 -53.93 -19.85
N ARG A 257 -9.86 -53.61 -18.98
CA ARG A 257 -9.86 -53.92 -17.53
C ARG A 257 -10.26 -52.73 -16.65
N THR A 258 -10.56 -51.57 -17.24
CA THR A 258 -10.78 -50.33 -16.49
C THR A 258 -12.26 -50.20 -16.12
N THR A 259 -12.58 -50.33 -14.84
CA THR A 259 -13.96 -50.20 -14.34
C THR A 259 -14.31 -48.74 -14.01
N GLN A 260 -15.61 -48.45 -13.91
CA GLN A 260 -16.13 -47.20 -13.35
C GLN A 260 -15.49 -46.86 -11.99
N ASP A 261 -15.38 -47.82 -11.08
CA ASP A 261 -14.74 -47.62 -9.76
C ASP A 261 -13.25 -47.27 -9.89
N THR A 262 -12.56 -47.86 -10.88
CA THR A 262 -11.14 -47.57 -11.16
C THR A 262 -10.96 -46.11 -11.60
N ILE A 263 -11.93 -45.58 -12.35
CA ILE A 263 -11.95 -44.19 -12.83
C ILE A 263 -12.30 -43.23 -11.69
N MET A 264 -13.30 -43.59 -10.87
CA MET A 264 -13.68 -42.87 -9.65
C MET A 264 -12.49 -42.71 -8.70
N TYR A 265 -11.88 -43.83 -8.28
CA TYR A 265 -10.70 -43.82 -7.42
C TYR A 265 -9.49 -43.12 -8.07
N TYR A 266 -9.36 -43.12 -9.39
CA TYR A 266 -8.32 -42.34 -10.06
C TYR A 266 -8.54 -40.84 -9.86
N PHE A 267 -9.74 -40.33 -10.14
CA PHE A 267 -10.05 -38.90 -10.02
C PHE A 267 -10.12 -38.40 -8.57
N GLU A 268 -10.59 -39.20 -7.63
CA GLU A 268 -10.56 -38.89 -6.19
C GLU A 268 -9.11 -38.92 -5.62
N SER A 269 -8.20 -39.69 -6.24
CA SER A 269 -6.81 -39.76 -5.77
C SER A 269 -6.01 -38.49 -6.06
N LYS A 270 -4.92 -38.30 -5.28
CA LYS A 270 -3.86 -37.31 -5.52
C LYS A 270 -3.10 -37.47 -6.85
N LYS A 271 -3.45 -38.47 -7.69
CA LYS A 271 -2.89 -38.68 -9.04
C LYS A 271 -3.88 -38.33 -10.16
N GLY A 272 -5.14 -38.02 -9.82
CA GLY A 272 -6.17 -37.49 -10.71
C GLY A 272 -6.51 -36.05 -10.33
N ALA A 273 -7.80 -35.74 -10.21
CA ALA A 273 -8.31 -34.39 -9.96
C ALA A 273 -8.36 -34.00 -8.47
N TYR A 274 -8.30 -34.98 -7.55
CA TYR A 274 -8.38 -34.82 -6.09
C TYR A 274 -9.65 -34.08 -5.63
N THR A 275 -10.80 -34.53 -6.15
CA THR A 275 -12.14 -34.03 -5.84
C THR A 275 -13.14 -35.19 -5.88
N ASP A 276 -14.19 -35.10 -5.08
CA ASP A 276 -15.25 -36.11 -4.98
C ASP A 276 -16.09 -36.14 -6.27
N VAL A 277 -16.41 -37.34 -6.76
CA VAL A 277 -17.13 -37.54 -8.03
C VAL A 277 -18.62 -37.70 -7.78
N GLU A 278 -19.45 -36.87 -8.43
CA GLU A 278 -20.91 -36.89 -8.26
C GLU A 278 -21.58 -37.98 -9.12
N THR A 279 -21.19 -38.07 -10.39
CA THR A 279 -21.67 -39.13 -11.30
C THR A 279 -20.59 -39.56 -12.29
N ILE A 280 -20.64 -40.84 -12.68
CA ILE A 280 -19.90 -41.37 -13.83
C ILE A 280 -20.90 -42.11 -14.73
N GLU A 281 -20.89 -41.80 -16.03
CA GLU A 281 -21.72 -42.44 -17.06
C GLU A 281 -20.81 -43.03 -18.16
N TYR A 282 -21.06 -44.26 -18.60
CA TYR A 282 -20.35 -44.89 -19.72
C TYR A 282 -21.18 -44.81 -21.00
N ILE A 283 -20.57 -44.33 -22.09
CA ILE A 283 -21.20 -44.21 -23.42
C ILE A 283 -20.60 -45.29 -24.33
N GLU A 284 -21.27 -46.44 -24.36
CA GLU A 284 -20.88 -47.63 -25.14
C GLU A 284 -20.68 -47.33 -26.63
N ASP A 285 -21.55 -46.51 -27.24
CA ASP A 285 -21.44 -46.06 -28.65
C ASP A 285 -20.16 -45.27 -28.99
N LYS A 286 -19.39 -44.83 -28.00
CA LYS A 286 -18.21 -43.95 -28.17
C LYS A 286 -16.93 -44.43 -27.47
N ASP A 287 -17.01 -45.55 -26.73
CA ASP A 287 -16.01 -46.02 -25.77
C ASP A 287 -15.42 -44.90 -24.91
N MET A 288 -16.23 -44.42 -23.97
CA MET A 288 -16.06 -43.16 -23.27
C MET A 288 -16.71 -43.22 -21.89
N TYR A 289 -16.05 -42.65 -20.89
CA TYR A 289 -16.71 -42.25 -19.65
C TYR A 289 -16.87 -40.72 -19.58
N LEU A 290 -18.00 -40.27 -19.03
CA LEU A 290 -18.25 -38.89 -18.61
C LEU A 290 -18.21 -38.84 -17.07
N VAL A 291 -17.48 -37.89 -16.49
CA VAL A 291 -17.25 -37.77 -15.04
C VAL A 291 -17.61 -36.36 -14.56
N THR A 292 -18.58 -36.24 -13.65
CA THR A 292 -19.16 -34.97 -13.15
C THR A 292 -18.82 -34.74 -11.67
N PHE A 293 -18.69 -33.48 -11.25
CA PHE A 293 -18.29 -33.09 -9.88
C PHE A 293 -19.32 -32.16 -9.21
N GLN A 294 -19.50 -32.30 -7.89
CA GLN A 294 -20.48 -31.57 -7.08
C GLN A 294 -19.91 -30.23 -6.57
N ASP A 295 -20.71 -29.16 -6.49
CA ASP A 295 -20.20 -27.80 -6.22
C ASP A 295 -21.17 -26.85 -5.49
N GLU A 296 -20.65 -25.92 -4.68
CA GLU A 296 -21.41 -24.97 -3.85
C GLU A 296 -21.61 -23.61 -4.53
N GLN A 297 -22.81 -23.03 -4.40
CA GLN A 297 -23.42 -21.99 -5.26
C GLN A 297 -22.59 -20.75 -5.65
N GLY A 298 -21.50 -20.40 -4.96
CA GLY A 298 -20.58 -19.34 -5.37
C GLY A 298 -19.63 -19.75 -6.51
N TYR A 299 -19.21 -21.01 -6.54
CA TYR A 299 -18.25 -21.55 -7.50
C TYR A 299 -18.87 -21.85 -8.87
N PRO A 300 -20.13 -22.32 -9.00
CA PRO A 300 -20.81 -22.39 -10.30
C PRO A 300 -20.95 -21.03 -10.98
N LEU A 301 -21.12 -19.93 -10.23
CA LEU A 301 -21.13 -18.57 -10.80
C LEU A 301 -19.74 -18.11 -11.24
N ALA A 302 -18.67 -18.55 -10.58
CA ALA A 302 -17.29 -18.37 -11.05
C ALA A 302 -17.03 -19.18 -12.33
N PHE A 303 -17.51 -20.42 -12.39
CA PHE A 303 -17.40 -21.29 -13.55
C PHE A 303 -18.17 -20.75 -14.77
N LEU A 304 -19.41 -20.29 -14.59
CA LEU A 304 -20.22 -19.66 -15.64
C LEU A 304 -19.58 -18.35 -16.13
N TYR A 305 -19.05 -17.54 -15.21
CA TYR A 305 -18.27 -16.35 -15.54
C TYR A 305 -17.07 -16.72 -16.40
N ARG A 306 -16.20 -17.62 -15.92
CA ARG A 306 -14.96 -18.06 -16.58
C ARG A 306 -15.20 -18.68 -17.96
N SER A 307 -16.33 -19.37 -18.14
CA SER A 307 -16.68 -20.10 -19.36
C SER A 307 -17.30 -19.24 -20.47
N PHE A 308 -18.07 -18.20 -20.13
CA PHE A 308 -18.90 -17.48 -21.13
C PHE A 308 -18.69 -15.96 -21.17
N ILE A 309 -18.38 -15.35 -20.02
CA ILE A 309 -18.40 -13.90 -19.79
C ILE A 309 -16.98 -13.32 -19.66
N PHE A 310 -16.03 -14.15 -19.24
CA PHE A 310 -14.63 -13.80 -19.13
C PHE A 310 -14.05 -13.28 -20.46
N GLY A 311 -13.20 -12.25 -20.39
CA GLY A 311 -12.56 -11.64 -21.57
C GLY A 311 -13.52 -10.92 -22.54
N ARG A 312 -14.82 -10.86 -22.23
CA ARG A 312 -15.78 -10.00 -22.94
C ARG A 312 -15.60 -8.54 -22.52
N SER A 313 -16.10 -7.60 -23.32
CA SER A 313 -16.05 -6.17 -23.00
C SER A 313 -16.57 -5.86 -21.58
N PRO A 314 -15.96 -4.93 -20.81
CA PRO A 314 -16.32 -4.65 -19.41
C PRO A 314 -17.82 -4.50 -19.13
N ASN A 315 -18.57 -3.83 -20.02
CA ASN A 315 -20.04 -3.70 -19.90
C ASN A 315 -20.79 -5.04 -19.76
N ILE A 316 -20.36 -6.09 -20.47
CA ILE A 316 -20.99 -7.42 -20.39
C ILE A 316 -20.67 -8.07 -19.04
N GLN A 317 -19.44 -7.90 -18.55
CA GLN A 317 -19.05 -8.38 -17.22
C GLN A 317 -19.80 -7.64 -16.12
N HIS A 318 -19.87 -6.30 -16.17
CA HIS A 318 -20.66 -5.49 -15.24
C HIS A 318 -22.14 -5.91 -15.20
N ILE A 319 -22.76 -6.17 -16.36
CA ILE A 319 -24.14 -6.68 -16.45
C ILE A 319 -24.26 -8.03 -15.77
N TYR A 320 -23.34 -8.97 -16.03
CA TYR A 320 -23.33 -10.29 -15.41
C TYR A 320 -23.23 -10.19 -13.88
N PHE A 321 -22.22 -9.48 -13.35
CA PHE A 321 -22.06 -9.30 -11.91
C PHE A 321 -23.29 -8.63 -11.29
N THR A 322 -23.81 -7.55 -11.90
CA THR A 322 -25.02 -6.86 -11.43
C THR A 322 -26.23 -7.81 -11.35
N ILE A 323 -26.49 -8.60 -12.40
CA ILE A 323 -27.62 -9.54 -12.42
C ILE A 323 -27.43 -10.65 -11.40
N CYS A 324 -26.24 -11.27 -11.33
CA CYS A 324 -25.96 -12.36 -10.39
C CYS A 324 -26.05 -11.88 -8.93
N GLY A 325 -25.39 -10.79 -8.56
CA GLY A 325 -25.41 -10.29 -7.19
C GLY A 325 -26.76 -9.69 -6.78
N ILE A 326 -27.52 -9.06 -7.67
CA ILE A 326 -28.92 -8.67 -7.36
C ILE A 326 -29.79 -9.92 -7.16
N SER A 327 -29.61 -10.96 -7.98
CA SER A 327 -30.36 -12.22 -7.84
C SER A 327 -30.03 -12.94 -6.52
N LEU A 328 -28.76 -13.00 -6.13
CA LEU A 328 -28.33 -13.55 -4.84
C LEU A 328 -28.77 -12.66 -3.66
N CYS A 329 -28.75 -11.33 -3.81
CA CYS A 329 -29.23 -10.41 -2.78
C CYS A 329 -30.74 -10.56 -2.57
N TYR A 330 -31.53 -10.69 -3.64
CA TYR A 330 -32.95 -11.01 -3.58
C TYR A 330 -33.22 -12.42 -3.01
N PHE A 331 -32.37 -13.41 -3.31
CA PHE A 331 -32.48 -14.75 -2.73
C PHE A 331 -32.25 -14.76 -1.21
N ASN A 332 -31.28 -14.00 -0.71
CA ASN A 332 -30.94 -13.95 0.72
C ASN A 332 -31.84 -12.99 1.52
N TYR A 333 -32.24 -11.85 0.96
CA TYR A 333 -32.90 -10.74 1.67
C TYR A 333 -34.27 -10.34 1.08
N GLY A 334 -34.77 -11.06 0.07
CA GLY A 334 -36.06 -10.77 -0.55
C GLY A 334 -36.14 -9.34 -1.11
N THR A 335 -37.22 -8.64 -0.78
CA THR A 335 -37.47 -7.26 -1.22
C THR A 335 -36.49 -6.23 -0.67
N ASP A 336 -35.72 -6.54 0.38
CA ASP A 336 -34.85 -5.56 1.05
C ASP A 336 -33.64 -5.17 0.19
N VAL A 337 -33.37 -5.93 -0.89
CA VAL A 337 -32.46 -5.51 -1.99
C VAL A 337 -32.78 -4.10 -2.52
N VAL A 338 -34.05 -3.67 -2.48
CA VAL A 338 -34.46 -2.32 -2.89
C VAL A 338 -33.79 -1.24 -2.03
N HIS A 339 -33.54 -1.48 -0.74
CA HIS A 339 -32.80 -0.55 0.11
C HIS A 339 -31.34 -0.41 -0.35
N SER A 340 -30.68 -1.53 -0.69
CA SER A 340 -29.33 -1.52 -1.28
C SER A 340 -29.30 -0.73 -2.60
N MET A 341 -30.24 -0.99 -3.50
CA MET A 341 -30.36 -0.27 -4.78
C MET A 341 -30.58 1.25 -4.60
N ILE A 342 -31.40 1.65 -3.63
CA ILE A 342 -31.59 3.08 -3.29
C ILE A 342 -30.29 3.68 -2.75
N ASN A 343 -29.58 2.99 -1.85
CA ASN A 343 -28.32 3.48 -1.30
C ASN A 343 -27.24 3.64 -2.37
N ILE A 344 -27.14 2.72 -3.34
CA ILE A 344 -26.25 2.85 -4.50
C ILE A 344 -26.65 4.07 -5.35
N ALA A 345 -27.94 4.23 -5.67
CA ALA A 345 -28.41 5.36 -6.48
C ALA A 345 -28.16 6.72 -5.81
N VAL A 346 -28.43 6.84 -4.50
CA VAL A 346 -28.14 8.04 -3.71
C VAL A 346 -26.63 8.32 -3.65
N THR A 347 -25.81 7.28 -3.40
CA THR A 347 -24.35 7.41 -3.38
C THR A 347 -23.82 7.84 -4.74
N TYR A 348 -24.37 7.31 -5.84
CA TYR A 348 -23.99 7.72 -7.19
C TYR A 348 -24.38 9.17 -7.51
N ILE A 349 -25.58 9.62 -7.10
CA ILE A 349 -25.99 11.02 -7.22
C ILE A 349 -25.04 11.93 -6.43
N LEU A 350 -24.62 11.53 -5.23
CA LEU A 350 -23.59 12.26 -4.47
C LEU A 350 -22.23 12.26 -5.20
N LEU A 351 -21.82 11.16 -5.82
CA LEU A 351 -20.60 11.07 -6.64
C LEU A 351 -20.68 11.86 -7.97
N LEU A 352 -21.87 12.30 -8.40
CA LEU A 352 -22.02 13.22 -9.53
C LEU A 352 -22.11 14.69 -9.08
N VAL A 353 -22.81 14.97 -7.98
CA VAL A 353 -23.09 16.34 -7.51
C VAL A 353 -21.96 16.92 -6.65
N CYS A 354 -21.34 16.12 -5.78
CA CYS A 354 -20.34 16.61 -4.83
C CYS A 354 -18.97 16.92 -5.46
N PRO A 355 -18.31 16.04 -6.25
CA PRO A 355 -16.95 16.30 -6.72
C PRO A 355 -16.85 17.47 -7.72
N GLY A 356 -17.94 17.83 -8.39
CA GLY A 356 -18.02 19.05 -9.22
C GLY A 356 -18.11 20.36 -8.42
N SER A 357 -18.22 20.30 -7.08
CA SER A 357 -18.36 21.50 -6.25
C SER A 357 -17.01 22.13 -5.94
N LYS A 358 -16.95 23.47 -6.00
CA LYS A 358 -15.80 24.26 -5.49
C LYS A 358 -15.53 23.96 -4.00
N PHE A 359 -16.55 23.51 -3.26
CA PHE A 359 -16.44 23.12 -1.86
C PHE A 359 -15.61 21.84 -1.70
N SER A 360 -15.83 20.80 -2.51
CA SER A 360 -15.03 19.56 -2.48
C SER A 360 -13.57 19.81 -2.89
N ILE A 361 -13.32 20.68 -3.88
CA ILE A 361 -11.96 21.07 -4.26
C ILE A 361 -11.29 21.85 -3.12
N LEU A 362 -11.98 22.82 -2.52
CA LEU A 362 -11.48 23.59 -1.38
C LEU A 362 -11.20 22.72 -0.15
N PHE A 363 -12.08 21.76 0.17
CA PHE A 363 -11.87 20.80 1.26
C PHE A 363 -10.69 19.87 0.94
N GLY A 364 -10.54 19.45 -0.31
CA GLY A 364 -9.37 18.73 -0.81
C GLY A 364 -8.07 19.49 -0.57
N PHE A 365 -7.97 20.74 -1.03
CA PHE A 365 -6.78 21.60 -0.89
C PHE A 365 -6.48 22.04 0.56
N ILE A 366 -7.47 22.10 1.45
CA ILE A 366 -7.23 22.42 2.87
C ILE A 366 -6.68 21.20 3.63
N PHE A 367 -7.19 19.99 3.34
CA PHE A 367 -6.86 18.78 4.11
C PHE A 367 -5.76 17.91 3.49
N ASN A 368 -5.71 17.76 2.17
CA ASN A 368 -4.55 17.18 1.48
C ASN A 368 -3.53 18.28 1.16
N SER A 369 -2.25 17.92 1.17
CA SER A 369 -1.17 18.71 0.54
C SER A 369 -1.26 18.66 -0.99
N GLU A 370 -0.55 19.55 -1.67
CA GLU A 370 -0.45 19.58 -3.14
C GLU A 370 0.16 18.28 -3.72
N LYS A 371 0.98 17.56 -2.93
CA LYS A 371 1.33 16.15 -3.15
C LYS A 371 0.28 15.25 -2.44
N LEU A 372 -0.37 14.36 -3.19
CA LEU A 372 -1.11 13.20 -2.67
C LEU A 372 -0.12 12.17 -2.10
N SER A 373 -0.46 11.47 -1.01
CA SER A 373 0.34 10.36 -0.48
C SER A 373 0.18 9.09 -1.32
N GLU A 374 1.11 8.14 -1.26
CA GLU A 374 1.03 6.90 -2.07
C GLU A 374 -0.28 6.12 -1.88
N ASP A 375 -0.78 5.97 -0.65
CA ASP A 375 -2.10 5.37 -0.34
C ASP A 375 -3.26 6.00 -1.16
N GLN A 376 -3.15 7.29 -1.48
CA GLN A 376 -4.14 8.04 -2.23
C GLN A 376 -3.90 7.89 -3.75
N LYS A 377 -2.65 7.89 -4.22
CA LYS A 377 -2.31 7.63 -5.64
C LYS A 377 -2.70 6.20 -6.06
N GLU A 378 -2.39 5.22 -5.21
CA GLU A 378 -2.73 3.80 -5.37
C GLU A 378 -4.23 3.62 -5.60
N SER A 379 -5.07 4.27 -4.78
CA SER A 379 -6.53 4.14 -4.82
C SER A 379 -7.27 5.20 -5.67
N ALA A 380 -6.56 6.17 -6.25
CA ALA A 380 -7.16 7.24 -7.07
C ALA A 380 -7.76 6.73 -8.39
N ILE A 381 -8.87 7.37 -8.77
CA ILE A 381 -9.51 7.26 -10.08
C ILE A 381 -9.59 8.66 -10.72
N SER A 382 -9.31 8.76 -12.02
CA SER A 382 -9.33 10.01 -12.78
C SER A 382 -10.73 10.48 -13.17
N GLU A 383 -11.65 9.54 -13.37
CA GLU A 383 -13.01 9.77 -13.85
C GLU A 383 -14.04 9.09 -12.94
N VAL A 384 -15.28 9.60 -12.94
CA VAL A 384 -16.40 8.98 -12.21
C VAL A 384 -16.88 7.75 -13.00
N PRO A 385 -16.83 6.53 -12.43
CA PRO A 385 -17.25 5.33 -13.16
C PRO A 385 -18.74 5.36 -13.52
N SER A 386 -19.14 4.57 -14.51
CA SER A 386 -20.56 4.45 -14.85
C SER A 386 -21.36 3.81 -13.70
N LEU A 387 -22.65 4.14 -13.60
CA LEU A 387 -23.56 3.47 -12.65
C LEU A 387 -23.53 1.95 -12.83
N LEU A 388 -23.39 1.47 -14.07
CA LEU A 388 -23.27 0.05 -14.39
C LEU A 388 -21.99 -0.57 -13.79
N ALA A 389 -20.85 0.14 -13.85
CA ALA A 389 -19.61 -0.32 -13.22
C ALA A 389 -19.71 -0.35 -11.69
N ILE A 390 -20.35 0.66 -11.08
CA ILE A 390 -20.56 0.72 -9.62
C ILE A 390 -21.52 -0.37 -9.16
N CYS A 391 -22.62 -0.63 -9.88
CA CYS A 391 -23.49 -1.78 -9.65
C CYS A 391 -22.72 -3.10 -9.80
N GLY A 392 -21.91 -3.25 -10.85
CA GLY A 392 -21.13 -4.45 -11.10
C GLY A 392 -20.05 -4.72 -10.03
N GLN A 393 -19.50 -3.67 -9.40
CA GLN A 393 -18.62 -3.81 -8.23
C GLN A 393 -19.44 -4.19 -6.99
N THR A 394 -20.48 -3.42 -6.67
CA THR A 394 -21.24 -3.55 -5.42
C THR A 394 -21.97 -4.90 -5.34
N TYR A 395 -22.41 -5.42 -6.48
CA TYR A 395 -23.05 -6.72 -6.62
C TYR A 395 -22.09 -7.80 -7.16
N TYR A 396 -20.78 -7.65 -6.98
CA TYR A 396 -19.83 -8.71 -7.33
C TYR A 396 -20.11 -9.96 -6.47
N PHE A 397 -20.61 -11.02 -7.11
CA PHE A 397 -21.17 -12.19 -6.43
C PHE A 397 -20.20 -12.89 -5.46
N GLY A 398 -18.89 -12.80 -5.73
CA GLY A 398 -17.85 -13.41 -4.89
C GLY A 398 -17.64 -12.73 -3.54
N THR A 399 -18.13 -11.49 -3.32
CA THR A 399 -17.88 -10.74 -2.08
C THR A 399 -19.06 -9.97 -1.50
N PHE A 400 -20.14 -9.71 -2.25
CA PHE A 400 -21.19 -8.77 -1.81
C PHE A 400 -21.89 -9.13 -0.48
N LEU A 401 -21.86 -10.39 -0.04
CA LEU A 401 -22.46 -10.83 1.23
C LEU A 401 -21.60 -10.52 2.47
N ALA A 402 -20.28 -10.70 2.38
CA ALA A 402 -19.40 -10.76 3.56
C ALA A 402 -18.02 -10.10 3.35
N GLY A 403 -17.68 -9.65 2.14
CA GLY A 403 -16.32 -9.34 1.72
C GLY A 403 -15.60 -10.55 1.09
N PRO A 404 -14.30 -10.43 0.76
CA PRO A 404 -13.43 -9.29 1.07
C PRO A 404 -13.86 -7.97 0.42
N GLN A 405 -13.62 -6.85 1.10
CA GLN A 405 -13.80 -5.52 0.53
C GLN A 405 -12.61 -5.18 -0.38
N PHE A 406 -12.88 -4.55 -1.53
CA PHE A 406 -11.85 -4.02 -2.44
C PHE A 406 -12.28 -2.67 -3.03
N ASN A 407 -11.32 -1.91 -3.55
CA ASN A 407 -11.57 -0.58 -4.11
C ASN A 407 -12.08 -0.65 -5.58
N ILE A 408 -12.76 0.41 -6.04
CA ILE A 408 -13.34 0.48 -7.39
C ILE A 408 -12.28 0.48 -8.50
N LYS A 409 -11.09 1.02 -8.26
CA LYS A 409 -9.99 1.01 -9.23
C LYS A 409 -9.59 -0.44 -9.53
N ARG A 410 -9.28 -1.25 -8.51
CA ARG A 410 -8.94 -2.67 -8.64
C ARG A 410 -10.03 -3.46 -9.39
N TYR A 411 -11.30 -3.13 -9.17
CA TYR A 411 -12.41 -3.73 -9.91
C TYR A 411 -12.41 -3.37 -11.40
N LEU A 412 -12.16 -2.10 -11.74
CA LEU A 412 -12.05 -1.66 -13.13
C LEU A 412 -10.86 -2.34 -13.82
N GLN A 413 -9.71 -2.41 -13.17
CA GLN A 413 -8.52 -3.10 -13.67
C GLN A 413 -8.79 -4.59 -13.94
N PHE A 414 -9.48 -5.26 -13.01
CA PHE A 414 -9.94 -6.64 -13.19
C PHE A 414 -10.83 -6.82 -14.42
N VAL A 415 -11.88 -6.00 -14.60
CA VAL A 415 -12.78 -6.17 -15.77
C VAL A 415 -12.14 -5.74 -17.11
N ASN A 416 -11.12 -4.88 -17.06
CA ASN A 416 -10.32 -4.50 -18.21
C ASN A 416 -9.33 -5.59 -18.65
N GLY A 417 -9.11 -6.64 -17.83
CA GLY A 417 -8.12 -7.68 -18.08
C GLY A 417 -6.68 -7.30 -17.71
N GLU A 418 -6.47 -6.27 -16.88
CA GLU A 418 -5.13 -5.85 -16.43
C GLU A 418 -4.47 -6.89 -15.49
N PHE A 419 -5.24 -7.88 -15.03
CA PHE A 419 -4.79 -9.00 -14.19
C PHE A 419 -4.69 -10.33 -14.96
N ASP A 420 -4.83 -10.29 -16.29
CA ASP A 420 -4.78 -11.47 -17.14
C ASP A 420 -3.33 -11.83 -17.50
N ASP A 421 -3.07 -13.13 -17.64
CA ASP A 421 -1.84 -13.64 -18.22
C ASP A 421 -1.75 -13.22 -19.71
N PRO A 422 -0.73 -12.43 -20.13
CA PRO A 422 -0.62 -11.97 -21.51
C PRO A 422 -0.51 -13.09 -22.56
N LEU A 423 -0.03 -14.28 -22.16
CA LEU A 423 0.12 -15.46 -23.01
C LEU A 423 -1.19 -16.25 -23.11
N HIS A 424 -1.92 -16.38 -22.00
CA HIS A 424 -3.11 -17.24 -21.89
C HIS A 424 -4.46 -16.49 -21.95
N LYS A 425 -4.45 -15.14 -21.97
CA LYS A 425 -5.63 -14.26 -22.12
C LYS A 425 -6.77 -14.57 -21.12
N GLY A 426 -6.37 -14.67 -19.87
CA GLY A 426 -7.24 -14.72 -18.70
C GLY A 426 -6.42 -14.93 -17.44
N PRO A 427 -7.02 -15.06 -16.25
CA PRO A 427 -6.27 -15.29 -15.03
C PRO A 427 -5.38 -16.53 -15.20
N SER A 428 -4.11 -16.32 -14.84
CA SER A 428 -3.09 -17.34 -14.66
C SER A 428 -3.57 -18.43 -13.67
N ARG A 429 -2.82 -19.53 -13.53
CA ARG A 429 -3.21 -20.81 -12.88
C ARG A 429 -3.93 -20.67 -11.51
N SER A 430 -5.23 -20.36 -11.54
CA SER A 430 -6.02 -19.93 -10.38
C SER A 430 -6.81 -21.06 -9.71
N VAL A 431 -7.10 -22.14 -10.45
CA VAL A 431 -7.96 -23.25 -9.98
C VAL A 431 -7.40 -23.90 -8.71
N GLY A 432 -6.14 -24.34 -8.72
CA GLY A 432 -5.49 -24.94 -7.55
C GLY A 432 -5.47 -24.02 -6.33
N PRO A 433 -4.98 -22.77 -6.44
CA PRO A 433 -5.02 -21.79 -5.35
C PRO A 433 -6.43 -21.46 -4.85
N GLY A 434 -7.42 -21.32 -5.74
CA GLY A 434 -8.81 -21.01 -5.39
C GLY A 434 -9.53 -22.15 -4.69
N LEU A 435 -9.30 -23.40 -5.12
CA LEU A 435 -9.77 -24.61 -4.42
C LEU A 435 -9.04 -24.80 -3.08
N THR A 436 -7.72 -24.55 -3.01
CA THR A 436 -6.96 -24.60 -1.75
C THR A 436 -7.56 -23.62 -0.72
N ARG A 437 -7.93 -22.41 -1.16
CA ARG A 437 -8.61 -21.43 -0.30
C ARG A 437 -9.98 -21.93 0.16
N MET A 438 -10.77 -22.53 -0.75
CA MET A 438 -12.05 -23.17 -0.46
C MET A 438 -11.93 -24.24 0.62
N SER A 439 -11.03 -25.21 0.45
CA SER A 439 -10.88 -26.34 1.37
C SER A 439 -10.49 -25.89 2.78
N ILE A 440 -9.61 -24.90 2.91
CA ILE A 440 -9.28 -24.32 4.22
C ILE A 440 -10.53 -23.63 4.80
N GLY A 441 -11.28 -22.87 4.01
CA GLY A 441 -12.52 -22.24 4.45
C GLY A 441 -13.59 -23.23 4.92
N ILE A 442 -13.80 -24.32 4.18
CA ILE A 442 -14.70 -25.43 4.53
C ILE A 442 -14.25 -26.07 5.86
N LEU A 443 -12.95 -26.27 6.10
CA LEU A 443 -12.45 -26.76 7.39
C LEU A 443 -12.78 -25.79 8.54
N TYR A 444 -12.72 -24.47 8.32
CA TYR A 444 -13.15 -23.49 9.32
C TYR A 444 -14.67 -23.52 9.58
N ILE A 445 -15.50 -23.68 8.53
CA ILE A 445 -16.95 -23.87 8.68
C ILE A 445 -17.25 -25.19 9.42
N ALA A 446 -16.57 -26.29 9.10
CA ALA A 446 -16.74 -27.56 9.80
C ALA A 446 -16.34 -27.46 11.28
N MET A 447 -15.23 -26.77 11.60
CA MET A 447 -14.86 -26.46 12.98
C MET A 447 -15.93 -25.63 13.70
N TYR A 448 -16.50 -24.62 13.03
CA TYR A 448 -17.60 -23.82 13.59
C TYR A 448 -18.85 -24.66 13.88
N GLN A 449 -19.32 -25.44 12.91
CA GLN A 449 -20.54 -26.25 13.06
C GLN A 449 -20.39 -27.34 14.12
N ILE A 450 -19.28 -28.09 14.11
CA ILE A 450 -19.03 -29.14 15.12
C ILE A 450 -18.77 -28.52 16.50
N GLY A 451 -17.99 -27.44 16.55
CA GLY A 451 -17.67 -26.75 17.80
C GLY A 451 -18.90 -26.09 18.45
N GLY A 452 -19.82 -25.54 17.65
CA GLY A 452 -21.04 -24.89 18.12
C GLY A 452 -22.01 -25.84 18.83
N LEU A 453 -21.95 -27.14 18.55
CA LEU A 453 -22.71 -28.15 19.31
C LEU A 453 -22.22 -28.29 20.76
N LEU A 454 -20.93 -28.00 21.03
CA LEU A 454 -20.28 -28.12 22.33
C LEU A 454 -20.18 -26.78 23.08
N PHE A 455 -19.90 -25.71 22.33
CA PHE A 455 -19.61 -24.36 22.82
C PHE A 455 -20.69 -23.39 22.31
N ASN A 456 -21.85 -23.40 22.98
CA ASN A 456 -23.03 -22.62 22.61
C ASN A 456 -23.39 -21.55 23.65
N GLU A 457 -24.22 -20.60 23.23
CA GLU A 457 -24.66 -19.47 24.07
C GLU A 457 -25.65 -19.87 25.15
N GLU A 458 -26.47 -20.91 24.91
CA GLU A 458 -27.49 -21.36 25.85
C GLU A 458 -26.86 -21.88 27.15
N HIS A 459 -25.85 -22.74 27.05
CA HIS A 459 -25.09 -23.18 28.22
C HIS A 459 -24.37 -22.00 28.89
N MET A 460 -23.69 -21.13 28.13
CA MET A 460 -22.94 -20.00 28.70
C MET A 460 -23.84 -18.99 29.47
N LEU A 461 -25.12 -18.89 29.11
CA LEU A 461 -26.12 -18.04 29.77
C LEU A 461 -26.90 -18.74 30.91
N SER A 462 -26.66 -20.04 31.11
CA SER A 462 -27.30 -20.88 32.13
C SER A 462 -26.69 -20.70 33.53
N ASP A 463 -27.44 -21.07 34.55
CA ASP A 463 -26.95 -21.08 35.93
C ASP A 463 -25.93 -22.21 36.17
N ASP A 464 -26.00 -23.32 35.42
CA ASP A 464 -25.04 -24.43 35.49
C ASP A 464 -23.64 -24.01 35.05
N PHE A 465 -23.51 -23.15 34.04
CA PHE A 465 -22.22 -22.57 33.66
C PHE A 465 -21.60 -21.77 34.82
N MET A 466 -22.41 -21.05 35.61
CA MET A 466 -21.93 -20.30 36.77
C MET A 466 -21.54 -21.19 37.95
N ASN A 467 -22.05 -22.43 38.01
CA ASN A 467 -21.66 -23.45 39.00
C ASN A 467 -20.30 -24.13 38.67
N HIS A 468 -19.76 -23.94 37.46
CA HIS A 468 -18.45 -24.49 37.10
C HIS A 468 -17.27 -23.73 37.72
N TYR A 469 -16.17 -24.45 37.99
CA TYR A 469 -14.92 -23.87 38.49
C TYR A 469 -14.38 -22.76 37.56
N PHE A 470 -13.69 -21.78 38.12
CA PHE A 470 -13.15 -20.63 37.39
C PHE A 470 -12.39 -21.01 36.11
N LEU A 471 -11.43 -21.95 36.20
CA LEU A 471 -10.66 -22.39 35.04
C LEU A 471 -11.51 -23.11 33.98
N THR A 472 -12.56 -23.84 34.39
CA THR A 472 -13.51 -24.47 33.46
C THR A 472 -14.30 -23.42 32.69
N ARG A 473 -14.77 -22.36 33.38
CA ARG A 473 -15.46 -21.23 32.73
C ARG A 473 -14.53 -20.46 31.79
N CYS A 474 -13.27 -20.25 32.17
CA CYS A 474 -12.26 -19.64 31.28
C CYS A 474 -12.00 -20.49 30.03
N ALA A 475 -11.82 -21.81 30.19
CA ALA A 475 -11.62 -22.72 29.06
C ALA A 475 -12.83 -22.73 28.11
N TYR A 476 -14.06 -22.74 28.65
CA TYR A 476 -15.27 -22.67 27.83
C TYR A 476 -15.37 -21.37 27.04
N VAL A 477 -15.04 -20.22 27.65
CA VAL A 477 -14.98 -18.92 26.96
C VAL A 477 -13.93 -18.92 25.85
N LEU A 478 -12.73 -19.49 26.10
CA LEU A 478 -11.68 -19.62 25.09
C LEU A 478 -12.17 -20.42 23.88
N PHE A 479 -12.79 -21.58 24.10
CA PHE A 479 -13.31 -22.39 23.01
C PHE A 479 -14.52 -21.75 22.32
N TYR A 480 -15.49 -21.17 23.04
CA TYR A 480 -16.61 -20.45 22.42
C TYR A 480 -16.12 -19.31 21.52
N GLY A 481 -15.24 -18.44 22.02
CA GLY A 481 -14.76 -17.30 21.23
C GLY A 481 -13.98 -17.77 20.00
N ARG A 482 -13.14 -18.80 20.14
CA ARG A 482 -12.45 -19.45 19.02
C ARG A 482 -13.42 -20.01 17.98
N ILE A 483 -14.45 -20.75 18.41
CA ILE A 483 -15.47 -21.33 17.53
C ILE A 483 -16.28 -20.24 16.83
N LEU A 484 -16.72 -19.20 17.55
CA LEU A 484 -17.42 -18.05 16.99
C LEU A 484 -16.60 -17.34 15.90
N PHE A 485 -15.27 -17.26 16.08
CA PHE A 485 -14.34 -16.65 15.12
C PHE A 485 -14.19 -17.46 13.83
N CYS A 486 -14.27 -18.80 13.92
CA CYS A 486 -14.12 -19.70 12.77
C CYS A 486 -15.15 -19.43 11.65
N GLN A 487 -16.38 -19.00 11.96
CA GLN A 487 -17.40 -18.76 10.93
C GLN A 487 -16.98 -17.64 9.95
N TYR A 488 -16.42 -16.54 10.46
CA TYR A 488 -15.99 -15.40 9.65
C TYR A 488 -14.78 -15.76 8.78
N ILE A 489 -13.82 -16.48 9.37
CA ILE A 489 -12.64 -16.99 8.65
C ILE A 489 -13.09 -17.94 7.52
N GLY A 490 -13.99 -18.87 7.81
CA GLY A 490 -14.50 -19.83 6.84
C GLY A 490 -15.17 -19.15 5.64
N CYS A 491 -16.14 -18.27 5.89
CA CYS A 491 -16.83 -17.53 4.85
C CYS A 491 -15.87 -16.66 4.01
N TRP A 492 -14.92 -15.95 4.63
CA TRP A 492 -13.95 -15.14 3.90
C TRP A 492 -12.98 -15.98 3.06
N LEU A 493 -12.55 -17.14 3.52
CA LEU A 493 -11.65 -18.01 2.74
C LEU A 493 -12.36 -18.63 1.51
N ILE A 494 -13.64 -18.99 1.63
CA ILE A 494 -14.46 -19.44 0.49
C ILE A 494 -14.66 -18.28 -0.52
N ALA A 495 -15.00 -17.09 -0.03
CA ALA A 495 -15.15 -15.89 -0.86
C ALA A 495 -13.84 -15.47 -1.56
N GLU A 496 -12.71 -15.48 -0.85
CA GLU A 496 -11.38 -15.27 -1.44
C GLU A 496 -11.08 -16.30 -2.54
N GLY A 497 -11.45 -17.56 -2.35
CA GLY A 497 -11.26 -18.61 -3.35
C GLY A 497 -12.05 -18.37 -4.64
N VAL A 498 -13.31 -17.91 -4.54
CA VAL A 498 -14.10 -17.44 -5.70
C VAL A 498 -13.38 -16.29 -6.42
N CYS A 499 -12.84 -15.33 -5.68
CA CYS A 499 -12.13 -14.18 -6.25
C CYS A 499 -10.81 -14.55 -6.92
N ILE A 500 -10.10 -15.56 -6.37
CA ILE A 500 -8.91 -16.16 -6.98
C ILE A 500 -9.29 -16.83 -8.30
N LEU A 501 -10.29 -17.71 -8.32
CA LEU A 501 -10.75 -18.38 -9.55
C LEU A 501 -11.03 -17.40 -10.69
N ASN A 502 -11.76 -16.32 -10.36
CA ASN A 502 -12.17 -15.29 -11.30
C ASN A 502 -11.01 -14.40 -11.79
N GLY A 503 -9.90 -14.30 -11.03
CA GLY A 503 -8.73 -13.46 -11.34
C GLY A 503 -8.59 -12.19 -10.50
N LEU A 504 -9.64 -11.78 -9.79
CA LEU A 504 -9.69 -10.52 -9.03
C LEU A 504 -8.62 -10.42 -7.92
N SER A 505 -8.14 -11.56 -7.39
CA SER A 505 -7.12 -11.61 -6.34
C SER A 505 -5.66 -11.59 -6.85
N TYR A 506 -5.41 -11.59 -8.17
CA TYR A 506 -4.05 -11.63 -8.74
C TYR A 506 -3.24 -10.37 -8.40
N ASN A 507 -2.00 -10.53 -7.97
CA ASN A 507 -1.19 -9.44 -7.44
C ASN A 507 0.25 -9.42 -7.98
N GLY A 508 0.43 -9.88 -9.22
CA GLY A 508 1.76 -10.01 -9.84
C GLY A 508 2.44 -11.33 -9.48
N LYS A 509 3.75 -11.26 -9.24
CA LYS A 509 4.60 -12.40 -8.89
C LYS A 509 5.59 -12.05 -7.77
N ASP A 510 6.05 -13.06 -7.05
CA ASP A 510 7.20 -12.93 -6.13
C ASP A 510 8.55 -12.95 -6.88
N GLU A 511 9.63 -12.75 -6.14
CA GLU A 511 11.02 -12.80 -6.62
C GLU A 511 11.38 -14.15 -7.29
N ASN A 512 10.71 -15.23 -6.89
CA ASN A 512 10.89 -16.58 -7.44
C ASN A 512 10.01 -16.84 -8.68
N GLY A 513 9.23 -15.85 -9.13
CA GLY A 513 8.31 -15.95 -10.26
C GLY A 513 6.98 -16.66 -9.99
N ASN A 514 6.69 -17.02 -8.74
CA ASN A 514 5.40 -17.59 -8.30
C ASN A 514 4.30 -16.53 -8.40
N ILE A 515 3.09 -16.94 -8.79
CA ILE A 515 1.94 -16.04 -8.90
C ILE A 515 1.42 -15.67 -7.50
N LEU A 516 1.29 -14.36 -7.24
CA LEU A 516 0.68 -13.84 -6.02
C LEU A 516 -0.84 -13.74 -6.17
N TRP A 517 -1.55 -14.29 -5.19
CA TRP A 517 -3.01 -14.37 -5.12
C TRP A 517 -3.59 -13.61 -3.90
N ASP A 518 -2.83 -12.65 -3.37
CA ASP A 518 -3.10 -11.95 -2.12
C ASP A 518 -3.74 -10.56 -2.28
N GLY A 519 -4.02 -10.13 -3.51
CA GLY A 519 -4.42 -8.75 -3.82
C GLY A 519 -5.80 -8.30 -3.28
N ILE A 520 -6.58 -9.22 -2.72
CA ILE A 520 -7.73 -8.91 -1.83
C ILE A 520 -7.78 -9.81 -0.58
N GLN A 521 -6.65 -10.42 -0.18
CA GLN A 521 -6.59 -11.37 0.93
C GLN A 521 -7.04 -10.72 2.24
N ASN A 522 -8.05 -11.31 2.88
CA ASN A 522 -8.67 -10.79 4.10
C ASN A 522 -8.21 -11.53 5.37
N VAL A 523 -7.69 -12.76 5.22
CA VAL A 523 -7.14 -13.56 6.33
C VAL A 523 -5.78 -14.15 5.97
N LYS A 524 -4.86 -14.23 6.94
CA LYS A 524 -3.61 -15.00 6.83
C LYS A 524 -3.64 -16.17 7.81
N PRO A 525 -4.14 -17.37 7.43
CA PRO A 525 -4.43 -18.45 8.38
C PRO A 525 -3.23 -18.88 9.23
N TYR A 526 -2.05 -19.13 8.64
CA TYR A 526 -0.88 -19.56 9.42
C TYR A 526 -0.42 -18.48 10.42
N PRO A 527 -0.20 -17.20 10.02
CA PRO A 527 0.02 -16.11 10.98
C PRO A 527 -1.08 -15.96 12.04
N LEU A 528 -2.36 -16.10 11.67
CA LEU A 528 -3.48 -15.97 12.62
C LEU A 528 -3.45 -17.05 13.71
N GLU A 529 -3.21 -18.31 13.31
CA GLU A 529 -3.09 -19.43 14.24
C GLU A 529 -1.82 -19.36 15.09
N THR A 530 -0.73 -18.81 14.57
CA THR A 530 0.57 -18.72 15.28
C THR A 530 0.81 -17.43 16.05
N ALA A 531 0.05 -16.35 15.80
CA ALA A 531 0.27 -15.03 16.39
C ALA A 531 0.30 -15.03 17.93
N THR A 532 1.42 -14.54 18.49
CA THR A 532 1.66 -14.29 19.93
C THR A 532 1.64 -12.79 20.30
N SER A 533 1.06 -11.94 19.43
CA SER A 533 0.74 -10.54 19.74
C SER A 533 -0.61 -10.13 19.16
N PHE A 534 -1.29 -9.16 19.76
CA PHE A 534 -2.52 -8.57 19.22
C PHE A 534 -2.25 -7.87 17.88
N HIS A 535 -1.10 -7.20 17.73
CA HIS A 535 -0.70 -6.64 16.43
C HIS A 535 -0.50 -7.72 15.35
N GLY A 536 0.09 -8.87 15.70
CA GLY A 536 0.20 -10.03 14.82
C GLY A 536 -1.15 -10.64 14.45
N LEU A 537 -2.11 -10.64 15.37
CA LEU A 537 -3.47 -11.11 15.14
C LEU A 537 -4.25 -10.16 14.21
N ILE A 538 -4.20 -8.85 14.48
CA ILE A 538 -4.89 -7.80 13.70
C ILE A 538 -4.34 -7.70 12.27
N SER A 539 -3.03 -7.86 12.07
CA SER A 539 -2.41 -7.89 10.73
C SER A 539 -2.68 -9.18 9.94
N ALA A 540 -3.24 -10.21 10.59
CA ALA A 540 -3.63 -11.48 9.97
C ALA A 540 -5.15 -11.66 9.81
N PHE A 541 -5.97 -10.72 10.30
CA PHE A 541 -7.44 -10.82 10.34
C PHE A 541 -8.12 -9.59 9.73
N ASN A 542 -9.21 -9.82 8.99
CA ASN A 542 -10.03 -8.79 8.33
C ASN A 542 -9.23 -7.69 7.61
N ILE A 543 -8.16 -8.10 6.92
CA ILE A 543 -7.05 -7.25 6.47
C ILE A 543 -7.54 -6.08 5.61
N ASN A 544 -8.46 -6.28 4.67
CA ASN A 544 -8.96 -5.21 3.80
C ASN A 544 -9.78 -4.17 4.58
N THR A 545 -10.56 -4.59 5.58
CA THR A 545 -11.30 -3.67 6.45
C THR A 545 -10.33 -2.88 7.32
N ASN A 546 -9.30 -3.53 7.89
CA ASN A 546 -8.26 -2.85 8.67
C ASN A 546 -7.47 -1.83 7.83
N LEU A 547 -7.10 -2.17 6.59
CA LEU A 547 -6.49 -1.24 5.64
C LEU A 547 -7.45 -0.11 5.22
N TRP A 548 -8.74 -0.40 5.02
CA TRP A 548 -9.75 0.62 4.72
C TRP A 548 -9.91 1.60 5.89
N MET A 549 -10.07 1.11 7.11
CA MET A 549 -10.12 1.94 8.32
C MET A 549 -8.84 2.77 8.51
N ALA A 550 -7.67 2.19 8.20
CA ALA A 550 -6.39 2.90 8.23
C ALA A 550 -6.36 4.07 7.22
N LYS A 551 -6.65 3.82 5.94
CA LYS A 551 -6.54 4.81 4.85
C LYS A 551 -7.68 5.85 4.85
N TYR A 552 -8.89 5.47 5.26
CA TYR A 552 -10.08 6.32 5.15
C TYR A 552 -10.54 6.97 6.45
N LEU A 553 -10.11 6.50 7.63
CA LEU A 553 -10.41 7.17 8.91
C LEU A 553 -9.14 7.49 9.71
N PHE A 554 -8.37 6.49 10.14
CA PHE A 554 -7.27 6.69 11.10
C PHE A 554 -6.18 7.66 10.58
N LYS A 555 -5.66 7.47 9.35
CA LYS A 555 -4.68 8.40 8.75
C LYS A 555 -5.30 9.77 8.45
N ARG A 556 -6.62 9.89 8.27
CA ARG A 556 -7.31 11.18 8.06
C ARG A 556 -7.53 11.95 9.36
N LEU A 557 -7.66 11.25 10.48
CA LEU A 557 -7.77 11.82 11.84
C LEU A 557 -6.46 12.38 12.40
N ARG A 558 -5.33 12.31 11.66
CA ARG A 558 -4.01 12.86 12.05
C ARG A 558 -4.06 14.33 12.51
N PHE A 559 -5.01 15.13 12.03
CA PHE A 559 -5.19 16.53 12.45
C PHE A 559 -5.48 16.71 13.96
N MET A 560 -5.98 15.67 14.65
CA MET A 560 -6.25 15.72 16.09
C MET A 560 -4.97 15.65 16.96
N GLY A 561 -3.79 15.43 16.37
CA GLY A 561 -2.50 15.47 17.07
C GLY A 561 -2.24 14.32 18.06
N SER A 562 -3.13 13.32 18.16
CA SER A 562 -3.02 12.21 19.11
C SER A 562 -3.30 10.86 18.44
N LYS A 563 -2.29 9.98 18.37
CA LYS A 563 -2.41 8.60 17.86
C LYS A 563 -3.49 7.83 18.61
N LEU A 564 -3.53 7.99 19.93
CA LEU A 564 -4.49 7.33 20.82
C LEU A 564 -5.93 7.76 20.51
N LEU A 565 -6.18 9.06 20.36
CA LEU A 565 -7.53 9.56 20.06
C LEU A 565 -7.99 9.15 18.65
N SER A 566 -7.10 9.16 17.66
CA SER A 566 -7.38 8.60 16.33
C SER A 566 -7.73 7.12 16.39
N GLN A 567 -7.05 6.33 17.23
CA GLN A 567 -7.37 4.91 17.43
C GLN A 567 -8.74 4.74 18.10
N SER A 568 -9.03 5.46 19.19
CA SER A 568 -10.32 5.38 19.90
C SER A 568 -11.50 5.71 18.99
N VAL A 569 -11.40 6.77 18.17
CA VAL A 569 -12.44 7.15 17.22
C VAL A 569 -12.57 6.12 16.09
N THR A 570 -11.46 5.52 15.64
CA THR A 570 -11.47 4.47 14.61
C THR A 570 -12.16 3.20 15.09
N LEU A 571 -11.87 2.75 16.31
CA LEU A 571 -12.49 1.57 16.93
C LEU A 571 -13.97 1.83 17.31
N PHE A 572 -14.31 3.05 17.72
CA PHE A 572 -15.71 3.45 17.92
C PHE A 572 -16.51 3.44 16.59
N TYR A 573 -15.90 3.87 15.48
CA TYR A 573 -16.53 3.77 14.17
C TYR A 573 -16.70 2.31 13.74
N LEU A 574 -15.72 1.43 13.97
CA LEU A 574 -15.86 -0.01 13.71
C LEU A 574 -17.02 -0.63 14.50
N ALA A 575 -17.19 -0.28 15.78
CA ALA A 575 -18.34 -0.71 16.56
C ALA A 575 -19.68 -0.25 15.93
N LEU A 576 -19.77 1.01 15.51
CA LEU A 576 -20.94 1.57 14.83
C LEU A 576 -21.20 0.94 13.45
N TRP A 577 -20.14 0.59 12.72
CA TRP A 577 -20.22 -0.09 11.41
C TRP A 577 -20.78 -1.52 11.55
N HIS A 578 -20.41 -2.24 12.61
CA HIS A 578 -21.06 -3.50 12.96
C HIS A 578 -22.50 -3.31 13.45
N GLY A 579 -22.80 -2.22 14.17
CA GLY A 579 -24.17 -1.75 14.40
C GLY A 579 -24.43 -1.11 15.76
N LEU A 580 -25.71 -1.03 16.15
CA LEU A 580 -26.16 -0.31 17.35
C LEU A 580 -26.28 -1.19 18.62
N LYS A 581 -25.89 -2.47 18.56
CA LYS A 581 -25.92 -3.38 19.71
C LYS A 581 -24.71 -3.14 20.62
N THR A 582 -24.93 -3.10 21.94
CA THR A 582 -23.91 -2.70 22.92
C THR A 582 -22.69 -3.63 22.94
N GLY A 583 -22.86 -4.89 22.53
CA GLY A 583 -21.80 -5.89 22.41
C GLY A 583 -20.66 -5.49 21.47
N TYR A 584 -20.96 -4.84 20.33
CA TYR A 584 -19.91 -4.36 19.43
C TYR A 584 -19.04 -3.29 20.09
N TYR A 585 -19.66 -2.30 20.74
CA TYR A 585 -18.94 -1.26 21.47
C TYR A 585 -18.09 -1.84 22.61
N MET A 586 -18.57 -2.88 23.30
CA MET A 586 -17.79 -3.57 24.33
C MET A 586 -16.60 -4.34 23.73
N ASN A 587 -16.76 -5.01 22.59
CA ASN A 587 -15.69 -5.73 21.90
C ASN A 587 -14.56 -4.78 21.48
N PHE A 588 -14.88 -3.70 20.75
CA PHE A 588 -13.88 -2.74 20.26
C PHE A 588 -13.28 -1.86 21.39
N PHE A 589 -14.02 -1.67 22.49
CA PHE A 589 -13.46 -1.11 23.73
C PHE A 589 -12.42 -2.05 24.35
N LEU A 590 -12.73 -3.35 24.45
CA LEU A 590 -11.76 -4.34 24.96
C LEU A 590 -10.53 -4.45 24.06
N GLU A 591 -10.69 -4.44 22.73
CA GLU A 591 -9.59 -4.39 21.77
C GLU A 591 -8.68 -3.16 21.99
N PHE A 592 -9.27 -1.97 22.15
CA PHE A 592 -8.52 -0.74 22.43
C PHE A 592 -7.66 -0.88 23.71
N PHE A 593 -8.20 -1.48 24.77
CA PHE A 593 -7.44 -1.73 25.99
C PHE A 593 -6.37 -2.81 25.80
N MET A 594 -6.68 -3.93 25.14
CA MET A 594 -5.73 -5.02 24.89
C MET A 594 -4.49 -4.55 24.10
N VAL A 595 -4.71 -3.83 22.99
CA VAL A 595 -3.64 -3.29 22.14
C VAL A 595 -2.80 -2.24 22.88
N ASN A 596 -3.42 -1.37 23.69
CA ASN A 596 -2.67 -0.36 24.45
C ASN A 596 -1.98 -0.92 25.71
N THR A 597 -2.48 -2.02 26.28
CA THR A 597 -1.78 -2.77 27.33
C THR A 597 -0.59 -3.52 26.75
N GLU A 598 -0.72 -4.18 25.60
CA GLU A 598 0.40 -4.82 24.88
C GLU A 598 1.52 -3.82 24.59
N ASN A 599 1.20 -2.66 24.01
CA ASN A 599 2.17 -1.61 23.74
C ASN A 599 2.94 -1.15 25.00
N GLN A 600 2.26 -1.04 26.15
CA GLN A 600 2.90 -0.69 27.42
C GLN A 600 3.73 -1.85 28.00
N MET A 601 3.28 -3.09 27.87
CA MET A 601 4.00 -4.28 28.33
C MET A 601 5.28 -4.51 27.50
N THR A 602 5.24 -4.33 26.19
CA THR A 602 6.42 -4.37 25.30
C THR A 602 7.39 -3.22 25.59
N ALA A 603 6.86 -2.01 25.88
CA ALA A 603 7.71 -0.89 26.30
C ALA A 603 8.31 -1.05 27.72
N LEU A 604 7.72 -1.92 28.56
CA LEU A 604 8.22 -2.24 29.90
C LEU A 604 9.21 -3.42 29.88
N SER A 605 8.95 -4.47 29.09
CA SER A 605 9.85 -5.63 28.97
C SER A 605 11.23 -5.21 28.46
N LYS A 606 11.28 -4.29 27.50
CA LYS A 606 12.49 -3.62 27.00
C LYS A 606 13.24 -2.77 28.02
N LYS A 607 12.64 -2.45 29.19
CA LYS A 607 13.21 -1.57 30.22
C LYS A 607 13.55 -2.28 31.53
N VAL A 608 13.20 -3.56 31.67
CA VAL A 608 13.44 -4.35 32.87
C VAL A 608 14.42 -5.46 32.54
N PRO A 609 15.71 -5.34 32.92
CA PRO A 609 16.74 -6.34 32.57
C PRO A 609 16.43 -7.76 33.05
N ALA A 610 15.63 -7.91 34.11
CA ALA A 610 15.15 -9.21 34.58
C ALA A 610 14.17 -9.87 33.59
N ILE A 611 13.33 -9.09 32.88
CA ILE A 611 12.43 -9.59 31.84
C ILE A 611 13.22 -9.87 30.56
N GLN A 612 14.09 -8.96 30.11
CA GLN A 612 14.98 -9.19 28.96
C GLN A 612 15.81 -10.47 29.12
N LYS A 613 16.35 -10.71 30.33
CA LYS A 613 17.11 -11.94 30.67
C LYS A 613 16.25 -13.20 30.70
N LEU A 614 14.95 -13.09 30.98
CA LEU A 614 14.02 -14.23 30.95
C LEU A 614 13.60 -14.56 29.51
N SER A 615 13.23 -13.53 28.73
CA SER A 615 12.83 -13.65 27.32
C SER A 615 13.95 -14.11 26.39
N SER A 616 15.22 -13.85 26.75
CA SER A 616 16.39 -14.29 25.98
C SER A 616 16.90 -15.70 26.35
N MET A 617 16.25 -16.45 27.26
CA MET A 617 16.61 -17.84 27.56
C MET A 617 16.05 -18.82 26.52
N PRO A 618 16.89 -19.47 25.67
CA PRO A 618 16.39 -20.31 24.58
C PRO A 618 15.63 -21.57 25.03
N SER A 619 15.81 -21.97 26.30
CA SER A 619 15.09 -23.09 26.92
C SER A 619 13.68 -22.75 27.42
N LEU A 620 13.34 -21.46 27.54
CA LEU A 620 12.01 -20.99 27.99
C LEU A 620 11.18 -20.37 26.86
N GLN A 621 11.86 -19.78 25.87
CA GLN A 621 11.25 -19.04 24.77
C GLN A 621 10.19 -19.82 23.97
N PRO A 622 10.43 -21.09 23.52
CA PRO A 622 9.51 -21.76 22.59
C PRO A 622 8.28 -22.40 23.25
N PHE A 623 8.34 -22.73 24.55
CA PHE A 623 7.38 -23.63 25.20
C PHE A 623 6.72 -23.06 26.46
N CYS A 624 7.39 -22.14 27.17
CA CYS A 624 6.73 -21.38 28.25
C CYS A 624 6.15 -20.10 27.66
N LEU A 625 7.01 -19.17 27.22
CA LEU A 625 6.59 -17.83 26.81
C LEU A 625 5.63 -17.85 25.62
N GLY A 626 6.01 -18.46 24.48
CA GLY A 626 5.13 -18.50 23.30
C GLY A 626 3.78 -19.19 23.53
N CYS A 627 3.72 -20.22 24.38
CA CYS A 627 2.48 -20.92 24.70
C CYS A 627 1.60 -20.13 25.70
N GLU A 628 2.21 -19.47 26.69
CA GLU A 628 1.52 -18.59 27.64
C GLU A 628 0.97 -17.34 26.93
N GLU A 629 1.78 -16.68 26.10
CA GLU A 629 1.39 -15.54 25.24
C GLU A 629 0.24 -15.91 24.30
N LYS A 630 0.36 -17.03 23.56
CA LYS A 630 -0.71 -17.49 22.67
C LYS A 630 -2.00 -17.77 23.44
N THR A 631 -1.91 -18.43 24.59
CA THR A 631 -3.08 -18.75 25.42
C THR A 631 -3.74 -17.47 25.94
N PHE A 632 -2.94 -16.51 26.44
CA PHE A 632 -3.42 -15.23 26.96
C PHE A 632 -4.13 -14.40 25.88
N ILE A 633 -3.57 -14.30 24.68
CA ILE A 633 -4.15 -13.52 23.57
C ILE A 633 -5.40 -14.21 23.00
N THR A 634 -5.35 -15.53 22.81
CA THR A 634 -6.51 -16.31 22.35
C THR A 634 -7.67 -16.20 23.34
N PHE A 635 -7.38 -16.28 24.65
CA PHE A 635 -8.38 -16.08 25.70
C PHE A 635 -8.92 -14.64 25.73
N SER A 636 -8.04 -13.64 25.63
CA SER A 636 -8.42 -12.22 25.67
C SER A 636 -9.34 -11.84 24.50
N LEU A 637 -8.96 -12.23 23.27
CA LEU A 637 -9.81 -12.10 22.09
C LEU A 637 -11.14 -12.83 22.29
N SER A 638 -11.10 -14.08 22.78
CA SER A 638 -12.32 -14.87 23.00
C SER A 638 -13.26 -14.23 24.02
N TYR A 639 -12.73 -13.60 25.07
CA TYR A 639 -13.52 -12.85 26.05
C TYR A 639 -14.12 -11.56 25.49
N ALA A 640 -13.41 -10.85 24.60
CA ALA A 640 -14.01 -9.75 23.85
C ALA A 640 -15.16 -10.24 22.95
N LEU A 641 -14.93 -11.36 22.23
CA LEU A 641 -15.90 -12.00 21.34
C LEU A 641 -17.17 -12.51 22.05
N VAL A 642 -17.13 -12.82 23.35
CA VAL A 642 -18.36 -13.08 24.14
C VAL A 642 -19.33 -11.90 24.06
N SER A 643 -18.83 -10.67 24.11
CA SER A 643 -19.69 -9.48 23.94
C SER A 643 -20.14 -9.29 22.49
N PHE A 644 -19.29 -9.63 21.51
CA PHE A 644 -19.60 -9.57 20.08
C PHE A 644 -20.70 -10.55 19.66
N GLY A 645 -20.65 -11.81 20.14
CA GLY A 645 -21.66 -12.84 19.81
C GLY A 645 -22.98 -12.64 20.55
N LEU A 646 -22.93 -12.40 21.87
CA LEU A 646 -24.15 -12.25 22.68
C LEU A 646 -24.90 -10.93 22.44
N LEU A 647 -24.23 -9.90 21.87
CA LEU A 647 -24.74 -8.58 21.44
C LEU A 647 -25.35 -7.65 22.52
N GLU A 648 -25.90 -8.18 23.60
CA GLU A 648 -26.78 -7.46 24.52
C GLU A 648 -26.22 -7.46 25.95
N TRP A 649 -26.19 -6.28 26.59
CA TRP A 649 -25.64 -6.09 27.94
C TRP A 649 -26.15 -7.12 28.96
N ASN A 650 -27.46 -7.35 29.01
CA ASN A 650 -28.11 -8.32 29.91
C ASN A 650 -27.72 -9.79 29.65
N LYS A 651 -27.04 -10.10 28.54
CA LYS A 651 -26.45 -11.41 28.24
C LYS A 651 -24.97 -11.44 28.61
N TYR A 652 -24.11 -10.65 27.94
CA TYR A 652 -22.66 -10.74 28.17
C TYR A 652 -22.24 -10.29 29.58
N PHE A 653 -23.00 -9.41 30.24
CA PHE A 653 -22.73 -9.02 31.62
C PHE A 653 -23.06 -10.13 32.65
N LYS A 654 -23.73 -11.23 32.27
CA LYS A 654 -23.78 -12.45 33.10
C LYS A 654 -22.42 -13.18 33.11
N VAL A 655 -21.69 -13.11 32.00
CA VAL A 655 -20.41 -13.80 31.77
C VAL A 655 -19.22 -13.00 32.33
N LYS A 656 -19.48 -11.94 33.11
CA LYS A 656 -18.45 -11.07 33.74
C LYS A 656 -17.64 -11.72 34.87
N PHE A 657 -17.71 -13.05 35.04
CA PHE A 657 -17.17 -13.77 36.19
C PHE A 657 -15.67 -13.52 36.45
N ILE A 658 -14.90 -13.11 35.43
CA ILE A 658 -13.50 -12.69 35.58
C ILE A 658 -13.40 -11.45 36.48
N ILE A 659 -14.24 -10.43 36.25
CA ILE A 659 -14.26 -9.19 37.03
C ILE A 659 -14.72 -9.50 38.46
N ASP A 660 -15.74 -10.35 38.61
CA ASP A 660 -16.28 -10.77 39.93
C ASP A 660 -15.38 -11.74 40.71
N THR A 661 -14.23 -12.16 40.15
CA THR A 661 -13.23 -13.00 40.82
C THR A 661 -11.92 -12.24 41.08
N LEU A 662 -11.77 -11.02 40.54
CA LEU A 662 -10.60 -10.15 40.69
C LEU A 662 -10.87 -8.93 41.61
N LEU A 663 -12.11 -8.76 42.08
CA LEU A 663 -12.58 -7.72 42.99
C LEU A 663 -13.11 -8.35 44.29
#